data_AF-A0A944IF81-F1
#
_entry.id   AF-A0A944IF81-F1
#
_cell.length_a   1.000
_cell.length_b   1.000
_cell.length_c   1.000
_cell.angle_alpha   90.00
_cell.angle_beta   90.00
_cell.angle_gamma   90.00
#
_symmetry.space_group_name_H-M   'P 1'
#
loop_
_entity.id
_entity.type
_entity.pdbx_description
1 polymer ?
#
loop_
_entity_poly.entity_id
_entity_poly.type
_entity_poly.pdbx_seq_one_letter_code
_entity_poly.pdbx_strand_id
1 'polypeptide(L)'
;MYRYAALICPACPTAFSLADLGVKTYDQLTAAPSGSAPVPPGPCPSGLGVAVTAIRVPGQFPGAVRGGHRPAWPEDLAVPEQAEKRALLWCKVTDPDWCPTEEAVAAAEDVRVILPEGPGYDVLRSLLAGRGVPYRVSRYWEEAEQVGTVDELGGRTDLVVVGPRGAVPAAGPWAVAARDAFAAQWDALEELPEYDGATYVPVEKLVPAEWAALLPHPAFNPAQAAAVPVVREGTGHLVVVAPTGAGKTPIGMVAALDAHARGKKAAWLVPQRSLTDELDRELQLWRRRGLRVVRLTGEAAVDTELIRAADVWVATTEKFEAICRAGSLRDALAEVGCLVVDEIHLLGDPARGAVLEALLARVREDGTGARIVGLSATVANADEVAEWLGARLVRTAWRPTRLTWQLPVLPSVDEADWAARAAVRTEVAVRIARGVGADGGSVLVFCGSKRRVRATALALAADRGVPTGGVDADDAEVVQRLCTKAGVRLHYRDWPYKREAEQAFRTREADILVATSTVAAGVNLPARAVIVADTTIGLDRVEVSMVQQMFGRAGRIGAGEREGWAFLLADPAERAHWQARLAAGYTVRSRLGDHLPDHLLAEAVQERVCSVEEAQRWWAGTLAAHQGNAGVEPLREAERFLTTAGCLRTVADEDHWETSPLGRLTSRFMVDAALADELATAVREAPVPEDAFTAERLLAALLSTRLPVLEQAPFTDRARTALRRVLREAEQQHEEPEESGEPAEDEPKAVAGDLARAVLHLVADRPRLFRGRPGYVLGIPVDSMTGILAEAQRYLAWLGAQGPLGTVHPWAAVVVGDLAQRIRWRTLGPGRGAGRLLWMCERMATAPLAADLVPRMWRAARARGVEAPDWNGTTPPNDCTLPPDRYRELLAERATGVRLDLREDRVRVTAPPGSVIRLWNGTTTTLHSGDGEENTLLLPPDDPSDLSAGRTGAAVFTRGDRLGTGWLGVYAAIRL
;
A
#
# COMPACT_ATOMS: atom_id res chain seq x y z
N MET A 1 -40.37 8.52 16.93
CA MET A 1 -39.27 9.22 17.64
C MET A 1 -39.74 10.66 17.78
N TYR A 2 -40.32 10.98 18.93
CA TYR A 2 -41.20 12.14 19.09
C TYR A 2 -40.49 13.26 19.85
N ARG A 3 -40.77 14.50 19.42
CA ARG A 3 -40.53 15.74 20.15
C ARG A 3 -41.41 15.73 21.40
N TYR A 4 -40.85 15.98 22.58
CA TYR A 4 -41.65 16.14 23.80
C TYR A 4 -42.40 17.48 23.75
N ALA A 5 -43.70 17.46 24.03
CA ALA A 5 -44.45 18.63 24.43
C ALA A 5 -44.70 18.51 25.95
N ALA A 6 -44.12 19.39 26.76
CA ALA A 6 -44.47 19.48 28.17
C ALA A 6 -45.69 20.39 28.31
N LEU A 7 -46.79 19.88 28.86
CA LEU A 7 -47.96 20.67 29.23
C LEU A 7 -47.78 21.11 30.68
N ILE A 8 -47.54 22.40 30.89
CA ILE A 8 -47.46 22.99 32.23
C ILE A 8 -48.80 23.64 32.54
N CYS A 9 -49.48 23.17 33.59
CA CYS A 9 -50.60 23.89 34.16
C CYS A 9 -50.05 25.14 34.87
N PRO A 10 -50.47 26.37 34.54
CA PRO A 10 -49.91 27.58 35.16
C PRO A 10 -50.15 27.67 36.68
N ALA A 11 -51.09 26.87 37.21
CA ALA A 11 -51.50 26.89 38.61
C ALA A 11 -50.94 25.72 39.45
N CYS A 12 -50.16 24.81 38.86
CA CYS A 12 -49.64 23.62 39.55
C CYS A 12 -48.22 23.28 39.03
N PRO A 13 -47.21 23.10 39.90
CA PRO A 13 -45.82 22.83 39.49
C PRO A 13 -45.56 21.38 39.01
N THR A 14 -46.60 20.56 38.85
CA THR A 14 -46.47 19.15 38.43
C THR A 14 -46.55 19.05 36.91
N ALA A 15 -45.54 18.41 36.29
CA ALA A 15 -45.52 18.12 34.86
C ALA A 15 -46.29 16.81 34.55
N PHE A 16 -47.09 16.80 33.48
CA PHE A 16 -47.80 15.61 33.01
C PHE A 16 -47.28 15.17 31.64
N SER A 17 -47.19 13.87 31.43
CA SER A 17 -46.90 13.27 30.12
C SER A 17 -48.18 13.10 29.29
N LEU A 18 -48.04 12.90 27.97
CA LEU A 18 -49.18 12.58 27.10
C LEU A 18 -49.87 11.25 27.49
N ALA A 19 -49.13 10.34 28.14
CA ALA A 19 -49.68 9.08 28.65
C ALA A 19 -50.58 9.31 29.88
N ASP A 20 -50.27 10.28 30.74
CA ASP A 20 -51.07 10.63 31.92
C ASP A 20 -52.43 11.25 31.54
N LEU A 21 -52.54 11.78 30.33
CA LEU A 21 -53.75 12.37 29.75
C LEU A 21 -54.53 11.39 28.85
N GLY A 22 -54.15 10.10 28.84
CA GLY A 22 -54.89 9.03 28.15
C GLY A 22 -54.70 8.98 26.63
N VAL A 23 -53.76 9.73 26.05
CA VAL A 23 -53.50 9.76 24.60
C VAL A 23 -52.51 8.65 24.23
N LYS A 24 -52.95 7.70 23.39
CA LYS A 24 -52.20 6.47 23.09
C LYS A 24 -51.66 6.41 21.66
N THR A 25 -52.20 7.19 20.72
CA THR A 25 -51.74 7.20 19.33
C THR A 25 -51.64 8.62 18.76
N TYR A 26 -50.79 8.81 17.74
CA TYR A 26 -50.57 10.11 17.10
C TYR A 26 -51.84 10.63 16.40
N ASP A 27 -52.67 9.73 15.84
CA ASP A 27 -53.92 10.08 15.17
C ASP A 27 -54.95 10.73 16.10
N GLN A 28 -54.88 10.46 17.42
CA GLN A 28 -55.74 11.09 18.42
C GLN A 28 -55.42 12.58 18.65
N LEU A 29 -54.22 13.05 18.28
CA LEU A 29 -53.82 14.46 18.34
C LEU A 29 -54.15 15.23 17.05
N THR A 30 -54.26 14.54 15.92
CA THR A 30 -54.42 15.17 14.59
C THR A 30 -55.84 15.09 14.03
N ALA A 31 -56.78 14.39 14.67
CA ALA A 31 -58.15 14.20 14.19
C ALA A 31 -59.15 15.34 14.52
N ALA A 32 -58.71 16.55 14.85
CA ALA A 32 -59.61 17.69 15.06
C ALA A 32 -59.27 18.85 14.11
N PRO A 33 -60.24 19.39 13.34
CA PRO A 33 -60.00 20.59 12.55
C PRO A 33 -59.81 21.79 13.48
N SER A 34 -58.96 22.71 13.06
CA SER A 34 -58.58 23.96 13.74
C SER A 34 -59.76 24.68 14.41
N GLY A 35 -59.82 24.59 15.74
CA GLY A 35 -60.82 25.26 16.59
C GLY A 35 -61.07 24.44 17.86
N SER A 36 -60.59 24.95 19.00
CA SER A 36 -60.72 24.41 20.37
C SER A 36 -61.61 23.15 20.54
N ALA A 37 -61.00 21.98 20.60
CA ALA A 37 -61.64 20.81 21.22
C ALA A 37 -61.20 20.73 22.69
N PRO A 38 -62.13 20.60 23.66
CA PRO A 38 -61.76 20.42 25.06
C PRO A 38 -61.20 19.01 25.25
N VAL A 39 -59.94 18.91 25.65
CA VAL A 39 -59.39 17.67 26.23
C VAL A 39 -60.22 17.37 27.50
N PRO A 40 -60.64 16.12 27.76
CA PRO A 40 -61.38 15.80 28.98
C PRO A 40 -60.61 16.28 30.21
N PRO A 41 -61.27 16.85 31.22
CA PRO A 41 -60.58 17.39 32.38
C PRO A 41 -59.81 16.27 33.08
N GLY A 42 -58.49 16.26 32.90
CA GLY A 42 -57.58 15.55 33.80
C GLY A 42 -57.72 16.14 35.21
N PRO A 43 -57.21 15.45 36.25
CA PRO A 43 -57.52 15.72 37.65
C PRO A 43 -56.80 16.96 38.20
N CYS A 44 -56.84 18.08 37.49
CA CYS A 44 -56.49 19.38 38.01
C CYS A 44 -57.69 19.90 38.83
N PRO A 45 -57.53 20.19 40.14
CA PRO A 45 -58.65 20.60 41.00
C PRO A 45 -59.34 21.91 40.61
N SER A 46 -58.80 22.68 39.65
CA SER A 46 -59.22 24.07 39.36
C SER A 46 -60.11 24.27 38.12
N GLY A 47 -60.59 23.21 37.45
CA GLY A 47 -61.79 23.27 36.60
C GLY A 47 -61.77 24.14 35.32
N LEU A 48 -60.63 24.65 34.84
CA LEU A 48 -60.57 25.47 33.61
C LEU A 48 -59.58 24.89 32.58
N GLY A 49 -60.01 24.80 31.32
CA GLY A 49 -59.33 24.12 30.21
C GLY A 49 -57.97 24.72 29.84
N VAL A 50 -57.02 23.85 29.48
CA VAL A 50 -55.64 24.20 29.09
C VAL A 50 -55.61 24.60 27.60
N ALA A 51 -55.08 25.78 27.29
CA ALA A 51 -54.78 26.23 25.93
C ALA A 51 -53.30 25.97 25.59
N VAL A 52 -53.03 25.42 24.40
CA VAL A 52 -51.66 25.11 23.92
C VAL A 52 -51.20 26.22 22.97
N THR A 53 -50.04 26.83 23.25
CA THR A 53 -49.37 27.76 22.33
C THR A 53 -47.94 27.29 22.11
N ALA A 54 -47.57 27.02 20.85
CA ALA A 54 -46.19 26.65 20.50
C ALA A 54 -45.32 27.92 20.46
N ILE A 55 -44.29 27.99 21.31
CA ILE A 55 -43.31 29.07 21.33
C ILE A 55 -41.95 28.51 20.87
N ARG A 56 -41.25 29.27 20.02
CA ARG A 56 -39.87 28.99 19.60
C ARG A 56 -38.92 29.62 20.62
N VAL A 57 -38.11 28.81 21.30
CA VAL A 57 -37.05 29.27 22.22
C VAL A 57 -35.68 29.05 21.56
N PRO A 58 -34.77 30.06 21.52
CA PRO A 58 -33.38 29.85 21.17
C PRO A 58 -32.56 29.43 22.40
N GLY A 59 -31.72 28.40 22.26
CA GLY A 59 -30.68 28.02 23.22
C GLY A 59 -31.06 26.94 24.25
N GLN A 60 -30.71 25.69 23.96
CA GLN A 60 -29.94 24.74 24.80
C GLN A 60 -30.20 23.26 24.40
N PHE A 61 -29.07 22.57 24.18
CA PHE A 61 -28.80 21.12 24.08
C PHE A 61 -29.87 20.17 23.49
N PRO A 62 -29.64 19.60 22.29
CA PRO A 62 -30.31 18.38 21.86
C PRO A 62 -29.45 17.14 22.17
N GLY A 63 -29.82 16.42 23.22
CA GLY A 63 -29.55 14.99 23.30
C GLY A 63 -30.28 14.24 22.17
N ALA A 64 -29.51 13.40 21.47
CA ALA A 64 -29.94 12.29 20.60
C ALA A 64 -30.78 12.61 19.34
N VAL A 65 -30.08 12.98 18.25
CA VAL A 65 -30.54 12.77 16.86
C VAL A 65 -30.68 11.26 16.59
N ARG A 66 -31.84 10.87 16.07
CA ARG A 66 -32.22 9.51 15.61
C ARG A 66 -32.17 9.55 14.08
N GLY A 67 -31.39 8.67 13.46
CA GLY A 67 -31.41 8.41 12.01
C GLY A 67 -30.21 8.98 11.25
N GLY A 68 -29.08 8.29 11.33
CA GLY A 68 -27.82 8.58 10.64
C GLY A 68 -26.72 7.87 11.43
N HIS A 69 -25.83 7.11 10.78
CA HIS A 69 -24.72 6.46 11.48
C HIS A 69 -23.94 7.53 12.25
N ARG A 70 -24.00 7.50 13.59
CA ARG A 70 -23.10 8.31 14.41
C ARG A 70 -21.68 7.77 14.18
N PRO A 71 -20.67 8.62 13.99
CA PRO A 71 -19.30 8.16 13.89
C PRO A 71 -18.93 7.40 15.18
N ALA A 72 -18.57 6.12 15.03
CA ALA A 72 -18.08 5.29 16.12
C ALA A 72 -16.65 5.70 16.48
N TRP A 73 -16.34 5.68 17.78
CA TRP A 73 -14.98 5.91 18.25
C TRP A 73 -14.04 4.87 17.62
N PRO A 74 -12.82 5.23 17.19
CA PRO A 74 -11.91 4.27 16.57
C PRO A 74 -11.60 3.14 17.56
N GLU A 75 -11.79 1.90 17.16
CA GLU A 75 -11.61 0.72 18.02
C GLU A 75 -10.15 0.57 18.49
N ASP A 76 -9.20 1.09 17.71
CA ASP A 76 -7.76 1.07 17.99
C ASP A 76 -7.30 2.17 18.95
N LEU A 77 -8.16 3.11 19.32
CA LEU A 77 -7.86 4.19 20.26
C LEU A 77 -8.48 3.94 21.63
N ALA A 78 -7.68 4.10 22.67
CA ALA A 78 -8.18 4.08 24.04
C ALA A 78 -9.26 5.16 24.23
N VAL A 79 -10.37 4.79 24.86
CA VAL A 79 -11.40 5.74 25.24
C VAL A 79 -10.86 6.60 26.39
N PRO A 80 -10.85 7.93 26.28
CA PRO A 80 -10.30 8.78 27.33
C PRO A 80 -11.10 8.65 28.64
N GLU A 81 -10.42 8.36 29.75
CA GLU A 81 -11.05 8.28 31.08
C GLU A 81 -11.25 9.67 31.73
N GLN A 82 -10.59 10.72 31.23
CA GLN A 82 -10.51 12.01 31.91
C GLN A 82 -11.54 13.03 31.42
N ALA A 83 -12.43 13.44 32.33
CA ALA A 83 -13.23 14.65 32.16
C ALA A 83 -12.32 15.89 32.25
N GLU A 84 -12.41 16.80 31.26
CA GLU A 84 -11.71 18.08 31.32
C GLU A 84 -12.28 18.92 32.45
N LYS A 85 -11.42 19.24 33.42
CA LYS A 85 -11.84 19.96 34.63
C LYS A 85 -11.63 21.46 34.51
N ARG A 86 -10.80 21.95 33.59
CA ARG A 86 -10.53 23.39 33.43
C ARG A 86 -11.67 24.08 32.70
N ALA A 87 -11.90 25.37 32.97
CA ALA A 87 -12.83 26.18 32.19
C ALA A 87 -12.15 26.65 30.89
N LEU A 88 -12.29 25.88 29.81
CA LEU A 88 -11.59 26.14 28.54
C LEU A 88 -12.44 26.93 27.55
N LEU A 89 -11.81 27.89 26.86
CA LEU A 89 -12.35 28.57 25.67
C LEU A 89 -11.25 28.66 24.59
N TRP A 90 -11.14 27.63 23.76
CA TRP A 90 -10.12 27.55 22.72
C TRP A 90 -10.77 27.68 21.33
N CYS A 91 -10.31 28.63 20.54
CA CYS A 91 -10.97 28.98 19.27
C CYS A 91 -9.99 28.97 18.10
N LYS A 92 -10.36 28.26 17.03
CA LYS A 92 -9.75 28.36 15.70
C LYS A 92 -10.67 29.21 14.83
N VAL A 93 -10.13 30.25 14.20
CA VAL A 93 -10.94 31.29 13.55
C VAL A 93 -10.53 31.46 12.09
N THR A 94 -11.52 31.56 11.21
CA THR A 94 -11.34 31.94 9.79
C THR A 94 -12.30 33.05 9.36
N ASP A 95 -13.04 33.62 10.31
CA ASP A 95 -13.96 34.73 10.09
C ASP A 95 -13.34 35.97 10.78
N PRO A 96 -12.96 37.03 10.04
CA PRO A 96 -12.35 38.22 10.64
C PRO A 96 -13.32 38.98 11.55
N ASP A 97 -14.63 38.78 11.38
CA ASP A 97 -15.67 39.43 12.18
C ASP A 97 -16.02 38.64 13.46
N TRP A 98 -15.42 37.46 13.66
CA TRP A 98 -15.62 36.67 14.87
C TRP A 98 -15.05 37.41 16.10
N CYS A 99 -15.82 37.44 17.19
CA CYS A 99 -15.40 38.05 18.45
C CYS A 99 -15.95 37.22 19.63
N PRO A 100 -15.12 36.86 20.64
CA PRO A 100 -15.61 36.16 21.81
C PRO A 100 -16.43 37.10 22.71
N THR A 101 -17.50 36.59 23.34
CA THR A 101 -18.29 37.35 24.32
C THR A 101 -17.48 37.66 25.57
N GLU A 102 -17.77 38.78 26.23
CA GLU A 102 -17.03 39.16 27.45
C GLU A 102 -17.32 38.19 28.59
N GLU A 103 -18.55 37.69 28.67
CA GLU A 103 -19.01 36.71 29.65
C GLU A 103 -18.24 35.39 29.51
N ALA A 104 -18.03 34.89 28.28
CA ALA A 104 -17.30 33.66 28.06
C ALA A 104 -15.80 33.80 28.36
N VAL A 105 -15.18 34.93 27.99
CA VAL A 105 -13.76 35.21 28.29
C VAL A 105 -13.56 35.34 29.80
N ALA A 106 -14.46 36.01 30.50
CA ALA A 106 -14.38 36.19 31.95
C ALA A 106 -14.58 34.89 32.75
N ALA A 107 -15.42 33.97 32.24
CA ALA A 107 -15.70 32.70 32.88
C ALA A 107 -14.65 31.61 32.61
N ALA A 108 -13.81 31.77 31.59
CA ALA A 108 -12.78 30.79 31.21
C ALA A 108 -11.47 30.98 31.99
N GLU A 109 -10.91 29.85 32.45
CA GLU A 109 -9.59 29.76 33.09
C GLU A 109 -8.45 29.77 32.06
N ASP A 110 -8.70 29.28 30.84
CA ASP A 110 -7.70 29.18 29.77
C ASP A 110 -8.35 29.51 28.41
N VAL A 111 -8.03 30.70 27.91
CA VAL A 111 -8.52 31.22 26.62
C VAL A 111 -7.39 31.25 25.62
N ARG A 112 -7.59 30.67 24.43
CA ARG A 112 -6.58 30.61 23.37
C ARG A 112 -7.22 30.79 22.01
N VAL A 113 -6.59 31.58 21.14
CA VAL A 113 -7.11 31.82 19.78
C VAL A 113 -6.05 31.57 18.72
N ILE A 114 -6.36 30.73 17.72
CA ILE A 114 -5.55 30.59 16.50
C ILE A 114 -6.27 31.28 15.35
N LEU A 115 -5.57 32.17 14.65
CA LEU A 115 -6.15 32.95 13.54
C LEU A 115 -5.13 33.22 12.41
N PRO A 116 -5.58 33.64 11.21
CA PRO A 116 -4.69 34.00 10.12
C PRO A 116 -3.84 35.24 10.41
N GLU A 117 -2.64 35.29 9.82
CA GLU A 117 -1.70 36.43 9.96
C GLU A 117 -2.16 37.69 9.19
N GLY A 118 -2.99 37.54 8.16
CA GLY A 118 -3.30 38.60 7.19
C GLY A 118 -3.95 39.88 7.77
N PRO A 119 -3.93 40.99 7.01
CA PRO A 119 -4.39 42.31 7.45
C PRO A 119 -5.88 42.37 7.82
N GLY A 120 -6.69 41.47 7.26
CA GLY A 120 -8.11 41.35 7.62
C GLY A 120 -8.35 41.01 9.08
N TYR A 121 -7.33 40.54 9.81
CA TYR A 121 -7.42 40.13 11.21
C TYR A 121 -6.78 41.12 12.19
N ASP A 122 -6.28 42.26 11.72
CA ASP A 122 -5.60 43.27 12.57
C ASP A 122 -6.52 43.80 13.68
N VAL A 123 -7.80 44.01 13.34
CA VAL A 123 -8.83 44.44 14.29
C VAL A 123 -9.05 43.39 15.37
N LEU A 124 -9.20 42.12 14.99
CA LEU A 124 -9.38 41.01 15.92
C LEU A 124 -8.15 40.84 16.82
N ARG A 125 -6.93 40.89 16.26
CA ARG A 125 -5.70 40.82 17.07
C ARG A 125 -5.59 41.94 18.08
N SER A 126 -5.95 43.17 17.69
CA SER A 126 -5.96 44.32 18.58
C SER A 126 -6.99 44.14 19.71
N LEU A 127 -8.16 43.59 19.39
CA LEU A 127 -9.20 43.28 20.36
C LEU A 127 -8.76 42.19 21.36
N LEU A 128 -8.17 41.09 20.86
CA LEU A 128 -7.66 40.00 21.70
C LEU A 128 -6.53 40.49 22.61
N ALA A 129 -5.58 41.26 22.07
CA ALA A 129 -4.50 41.87 22.84
C ALA A 129 -5.04 42.82 23.93
N GLY A 130 -6.02 43.67 23.59
CA GLY A 130 -6.67 44.57 24.53
C GLY A 130 -7.40 43.86 25.67
N ARG A 131 -7.84 42.62 25.44
CA ARG A 131 -8.48 41.75 26.44
C ARG A 131 -7.50 40.79 27.14
N GLY A 132 -6.21 40.87 26.83
CA GLY A 132 -5.20 39.97 27.40
C GLY A 132 -5.38 38.50 26.99
N VAL A 133 -6.08 38.23 25.89
CA VAL A 133 -6.33 36.87 25.38
C VAL A 133 -5.14 36.42 24.52
N PRO A 134 -4.44 35.34 24.90
CA PRO A 134 -3.36 34.76 24.11
C PRO A 134 -3.86 34.34 22.72
N TYR A 135 -3.10 34.72 21.69
CA TYR A 135 -3.36 34.24 20.33
C TYR A 135 -2.08 33.85 19.60
N ARG A 136 -2.20 32.94 18.64
CA ARG A 136 -1.13 32.52 17.72
C ARG A 136 -1.61 32.69 16.28
N VAL A 137 -0.69 33.09 15.40
CA VAL A 137 -1.01 33.33 13.99
C VAL A 137 -0.38 32.30 13.07
N SER A 138 -1.04 32.02 11.95
CA SER A 138 -0.50 31.20 10.87
C SER A 138 -0.84 31.81 9.51
N ARG A 139 0.11 31.82 8.59
CA ARG A 139 -0.04 32.46 7.27
C ARG A 139 -1.17 31.88 6.42
N TYR A 140 -1.34 30.56 6.43
CA TYR A 140 -2.35 29.85 5.64
C TYR A 140 -3.32 29.08 6.54
N TRP A 141 -4.04 29.79 7.41
CA TRP A 141 -4.99 29.16 8.33
C TRP A 141 -6.40 29.02 7.73
N GLU A 142 -6.94 27.81 7.74
CA GLU A 142 -8.13 27.37 7.00
C GLU A 142 -9.09 26.53 7.86
N GLU A 143 -8.79 26.40 9.15
CA GLU A 143 -9.53 25.57 10.09
C GLU A 143 -10.31 26.43 11.09
N ALA A 144 -11.58 26.09 11.33
CA ALA A 144 -12.44 26.81 12.26
C ALA A 144 -13.22 25.85 13.16
N GLU A 145 -13.19 26.10 14.47
CA GLU A 145 -13.97 25.42 15.52
C GLU A 145 -13.70 26.07 16.88
N GLN A 146 -14.62 25.89 17.82
CA GLN A 146 -14.46 26.22 19.23
C GLN A 146 -14.44 24.95 20.05
N VAL A 147 -13.44 24.77 20.91
CA VAL A 147 -13.30 23.66 21.84
C VAL A 147 -13.31 24.22 23.25
N GLY A 148 -14.23 23.75 24.09
CA GLY A 148 -14.32 24.32 25.43
C GLY A 148 -15.34 23.66 26.33
N THR A 149 -15.33 24.13 27.58
CA THR A 149 -16.27 23.79 28.65
C THR A 149 -17.03 25.03 29.13
N VAL A 150 -16.95 26.11 28.36
CA VAL A 150 -17.59 27.41 28.63
C VAL A 150 -18.42 27.77 27.41
N ASP A 151 -19.70 28.05 27.60
CA ASP A 151 -20.59 28.51 26.54
C ASP A 151 -20.49 30.04 26.33
N GLU A 152 -21.16 30.55 25.29
CA GLU A 152 -21.14 31.97 24.93
C GLU A 152 -21.72 32.90 26.03
N LEU A 153 -22.47 32.36 27.00
CA LEU A 153 -23.05 33.10 28.12
C LEU A 153 -22.21 33.01 29.40
N GLY A 154 -21.03 32.36 29.35
CA GLY A 154 -20.16 32.12 30.50
C GLY A 154 -20.61 30.96 31.41
N GLY A 155 -21.57 30.14 30.96
CA GLY A 155 -22.02 28.93 31.66
C GLY A 155 -21.05 27.77 31.48
N ARG A 156 -20.88 26.94 32.53
CA ARG A 156 -20.02 25.76 32.50
C ARG A 156 -20.74 24.56 31.89
N THR A 157 -20.09 23.90 30.95
CA THR A 157 -20.59 22.73 30.21
C THR A 157 -19.59 21.58 30.27
N ASP A 158 -20.03 20.38 29.87
CA ASP A 158 -19.08 19.31 29.52
C ASP A 158 -18.19 19.76 28.34
N LEU A 159 -17.05 19.10 28.16
CA LEU A 159 -16.16 19.38 27.02
C LEU A 159 -16.92 19.15 25.71
N VAL A 160 -17.11 20.24 24.96
CA VAL A 160 -17.82 20.26 23.69
C VAL A 160 -16.99 20.93 22.60
N VAL A 161 -17.25 20.52 21.37
CA VAL A 161 -16.70 21.16 20.17
C VAL A 161 -17.86 21.73 19.38
N VAL A 162 -17.76 23.00 19.01
CA VAL A 162 -18.74 23.69 18.19
C VAL A 162 -18.06 24.11 16.90
N GLY A 163 -18.56 23.61 15.76
CA GLY A 163 -18.06 24.03 14.46
C GLY A 163 -18.60 25.42 14.06
N PRO A 164 -18.07 26.02 12.98
CA PRO A 164 -18.48 27.35 12.54
C PRO A 164 -19.99 27.41 12.26
N ARG A 165 -20.62 28.52 12.67
CA ARG A 165 -22.06 28.81 12.50
C ARG A 165 -23.02 27.76 13.11
N GLY A 166 -22.63 27.11 14.22
CA GLY A 166 -23.50 26.18 14.93
C GLY A 166 -23.62 24.81 14.27
N ALA A 167 -22.56 24.36 13.58
CA ALA A 167 -22.45 22.98 13.12
C ALA A 167 -22.61 21.99 14.30
N VAL A 168 -23.04 20.76 14.00
CA VAL A 168 -23.41 19.75 15.01
C VAL A 168 -22.31 19.61 16.07
N PRO A 169 -22.60 19.93 17.35
CA PRO A 169 -21.59 19.85 18.40
C PRO A 169 -21.13 18.41 18.64
N ALA A 170 -19.83 18.22 18.86
CA ALA A 170 -19.26 16.96 19.31
C ALA A 170 -19.02 16.97 20.82
N ALA A 171 -19.15 15.83 21.49
CA ALA A 171 -18.97 15.66 22.93
C ALA A 171 -18.28 14.31 23.23
N GLY A 172 -17.84 14.13 24.48
CA GLY A 172 -17.20 12.91 24.94
C GLY A 172 -15.82 12.70 24.27
N PRO A 173 -15.47 11.46 23.87
CA PRO A 173 -14.16 11.16 23.28
C PRO A 173 -13.80 12.05 22.09
N TRP A 174 -14.77 12.41 21.24
CA TRP A 174 -14.55 13.30 20.09
C TRP A 174 -14.13 14.72 20.48
N ALA A 175 -14.66 15.24 21.60
CA ALA A 175 -14.29 16.56 22.08
C ALA A 175 -12.90 16.57 22.74
N VAL A 176 -12.53 15.46 23.38
CA VAL A 176 -11.16 15.24 23.88
C VAL A 176 -10.15 15.22 22.73
N ALA A 177 -10.47 14.50 21.65
CA ALA A 177 -9.64 14.46 20.45
C ALA A 177 -9.44 15.85 19.82
N ALA A 178 -10.49 16.66 19.73
CA ALA A 178 -10.39 18.02 19.19
C ALA A 178 -9.56 18.95 20.11
N ARG A 179 -9.68 18.78 21.44
CA ARG A 179 -8.82 19.49 22.42
C ARG A 179 -7.36 19.13 22.21
N ASP A 180 -7.04 17.85 22.08
CA ASP A 180 -5.67 17.38 21.92
C ASP A 180 -5.10 17.82 20.55
N ALA A 181 -5.93 17.80 19.50
CA ALA A 181 -5.61 18.37 18.20
C ALA A 181 -5.31 19.88 18.29
N PHE A 182 -6.15 20.64 19.01
CA PHE A 182 -5.92 22.07 19.24
C PHE A 182 -4.60 22.30 19.99
N ALA A 183 -4.34 21.55 21.06
CA ALA A 183 -3.10 21.68 21.83
C ALA A 183 -1.86 21.40 20.96
N ALA A 184 -1.88 20.34 20.16
CA ALA A 184 -0.79 20.01 19.25
C ALA A 184 -0.55 21.10 18.19
N GLN A 185 -1.62 21.67 17.63
CA GLN A 185 -1.52 22.78 16.66
C GLN A 185 -1.08 24.08 17.32
N TRP A 186 -1.57 24.36 18.54
CA TRP A 186 -1.13 25.47 19.35
C TRP A 186 0.37 25.38 19.53
N ASP A 187 0.86 24.30 20.14
CA ASP A 187 2.28 24.07 20.43
C ASP A 187 3.14 24.14 19.16
N ALA A 188 2.67 23.62 18.03
CA ALA A 188 3.37 23.73 16.75
C ALA A 188 3.58 25.19 16.29
N LEU A 189 2.70 26.12 16.68
CA LEU A 189 2.80 27.55 16.37
C LEU A 189 3.66 28.35 17.37
N GLU A 190 4.22 27.70 18.40
CA GLU A 190 5.15 28.35 19.34
C GLU A 190 6.40 28.86 18.63
N GLU A 191 6.77 30.12 18.85
CA GLU A 191 7.94 30.78 18.25
C GLU A 191 9.17 29.86 18.29
N LEU A 192 9.74 29.59 17.11
CA LEU A 192 10.98 28.84 17.04
C LEU A 192 12.08 29.65 17.72
N PRO A 193 12.95 29.03 18.53
CA PRO A 193 14.14 29.71 19.04
C PRO A 193 14.91 30.35 17.89
N GLU A 194 15.48 31.54 18.10
CA GLU A 194 16.38 32.14 17.12
C GLU A 194 17.47 31.12 16.76
N TYR A 195 17.62 30.90 15.45
CA TYR A 195 18.51 29.90 14.88
C TYR A 195 19.96 30.30 15.13
N ASP A 196 20.51 29.99 16.31
CA ASP A 196 21.95 30.09 16.51
C ASP A 196 22.64 28.91 15.82
N GLY A 197 23.72 29.16 15.10
CA GLY A 197 24.55 28.09 14.54
C GLY A 197 25.24 27.23 15.61
N ALA A 198 25.05 27.54 16.89
CA ALA A 198 25.75 26.91 18.01
C ALA A 198 25.13 25.56 18.41
N THR A 199 23.89 25.27 18.00
CA THR A 199 23.26 23.96 18.25
C THR A 199 23.72 22.85 17.30
N TYR A 200 24.35 23.20 16.16
CA TYR A 200 24.91 22.23 15.22
C TYR A 200 26.29 21.78 15.68
N VAL A 201 26.55 20.48 15.63
CA VAL A 201 27.82 19.90 16.08
C VAL A 201 28.66 19.50 14.87
N PRO A 202 29.85 20.08 14.65
CA PRO A 202 30.75 19.65 13.58
C PRO A 202 30.95 18.14 13.56
N VAL A 203 30.88 17.51 12.38
CA VAL A 203 30.89 16.04 12.28
C VAL A 203 32.16 15.43 12.88
N GLU A 204 33.30 16.11 12.74
CA GLU A 204 34.61 15.68 13.23
C GLU A 204 34.68 15.59 14.76
N LYS A 205 33.75 16.25 15.48
CA LYS A 205 33.65 16.11 16.94
C LYS A 205 32.99 14.80 17.36
N LEU A 206 32.14 14.23 16.50
CA LEU A 206 31.32 13.06 16.84
C LEU A 206 31.68 11.81 16.06
N VAL A 207 32.39 11.90 14.93
CA VAL A 207 32.85 10.75 14.12
C VAL A 207 34.32 10.90 13.71
N PRO A 208 35.03 9.79 13.40
CA PRO A 208 36.38 9.85 12.84
C PRO A 208 36.45 10.68 11.55
N ALA A 209 37.59 11.34 11.31
CA ALA A 209 37.79 12.22 10.14
C ALA A 209 37.61 11.52 8.78
N GLU A 210 37.96 10.22 8.71
CA GLU A 210 37.71 9.38 7.54
C GLU A 210 36.22 9.25 7.20
N TRP A 211 35.33 9.21 8.20
CA TRP A 211 33.89 9.10 8.02
C TRP A 211 33.27 10.46 7.71
N ALA A 212 33.80 11.54 8.29
CA ALA A 212 33.37 12.91 8.00
C ALA A 212 33.37 13.19 6.48
N ALA A 213 34.39 12.71 5.76
CA ALA A 213 34.51 12.84 4.31
C ALA A 213 33.49 12.00 3.50
N LEU A 214 32.76 11.09 4.15
CA LEU A 214 31.72 10.23 3.56
C LEU A 214 30.30 10.70 3.91
N LEU A 215 30.15 11.68 4.81
CA LEU A 215 28.87 12.23 5.21
C LEU A 215 28.44 13.42 4.33
N PRO A 216 27.13 13.65 4.16
CA PRO A 216 26.63 14.66 3.22
C PRO A 216 26.81 16.12 3.69
N HIS A 217 27.04 16.34 5.00
CA HIS A 217 27.09 17.67 5.60
C HIS A 217 28.26 17.78 6.61
N PRO A 218 28.85 18.97 6.79
CA PRO A 218 29.99 19.19 7.70
C PRO A 218 29.59 19.31 9.18
N ALA A 219 28.30 19.36 9.51
CA ALA A 219 27.82 19.38 10.88
C ALA A 219 26.53 18.56 11.03
N PHE A 220 26.40 17.92 12.18
CA PHE A 220 25.19 17.26 12.63
C PHE A 220 24.21 18.26 13.21
N ASN A 221 22.95 18.12 12.83
CA ASN A 221 21.85 18.86 13.45
C ASN A 221 21.54 18.30 14.85
N PRO A 222 20.72 18.98 15.68
CA PRO A 222 20.41 18.54 17.04
C PRO A 222 19.86 17.10 17.15
N ALA A 223 19.00 16.67 16.23
CA ALA A 223 18.49 15.29 16.22
C ALA A 223 19.62 14.27 15.97
N GLN A 224 20.50 14.57 15.01
CA GLN A 224 21.67 13.73 14.68
C GLN A 224 22.69 13.75 15.82
N ALA A 225 22.99 14.92 16.40
CA ALA A 225 23.93 15.07 17.50
C ALA A 225 23.49 14.34 18.77
N ALA A 226 22.18 14.20 19.00
CA ALA A 226 21.64 13.39 20.09
C ALA A 226 21.78 11.87 19.83
N ALA A 227 21.64 11.42 18.58
CA ALA A 227 21.62 10.00 18.24
C ALA A 227 23.02 9.42 17.95
N VAL A 228 23.90 10.17 17.27
CA VAL A 228 25.22 9.70 16.80
C VAL A 228 26.12 9.18 17.94
N PRO A 229 26.22 9.84 19.10
CA PRO A 229 27.00 9.30 20.23
C PRO A 229 26.48 7.93 20.68
N VAL A 230 25.16 7.77 20.77
CA VAL A 230 24.51 6.50 21.16
C VAL A 230 24.76 5.41 20.12
N VAL A 231 24.77 5.76 18.84
CA VAL A 231 25.17 4.83 17.76
C VAL A 231 26.60 4.35 18.01
N ARG A 232 27.56 5.23 18.33
CA ARG A 232 28.97 4.84 18.47
C ARG A 232 29.31 4.11 19.77
N GLU A 233 28.75 4.56 20.88
CA GLU A 233 29.07 4.04 22.22
C GLU A 233 28.43 2.68 22.49
N GLY A 234 27.26 2.41 21.91
CA GLY A 234 26.50 1.20 22.13
C GLY A 234 26.82 0.07 21.15
N THR A 235 26.74 -1.17 21.64
CA THR A 235 26.72 -2.39 20.80
C THR A 235 25.31 -3.00 20.70
N GLY A 236 24.40 -2.64 21.61
CA GLY A 236 23.01 -3.10 21.61
C GLY A 236 22.13 -2.42 20.56
N HIS A 237 20.92 -2.94 20.39
CA HIS A 237 19.92 -2.42 19.46
C HIS A 237 19.54 -0.96 19.78
N LEU A 238 19.15 -0.21 18.75
CA LEU A 238 18.81 1.19 18.87
C LEU A 238 17.56 1.50 18.05
N VAL A 239 16.61 2.24 18.62
CA VAL A 239 15.48 2.84 17.91
C VAL A 239 15.59 4.36 18.04
N VAL A 240 15.59 5.05 16.89
CA VAL A 240 15.63 6.51 16.82
C VAL A 240 14.31 7.01 16.25
N VAL A 241 13.59 7.78 17.05
CA VAL A 241 12.31 8.40 16.67
C VAL A 241 12.54 9.89 16.47
N ALA A 242 12.37 10.34 15.22
CA ALA A 242 12.49 11.74 14.87
C ALA A 242 11.49 12.12 13.77
N PRO A 243 10.89 13.33 13.79
CA PRO A 243 9.96 13.79 12.77
C PRO A 243 10.52 13.70 11.34
N THR A 244 9.63 13.49 10.37
CA THR A 244 10.00 13.53 8.95
C THR A 244 10.62 14.88 8.59
N GLY A 245 11.82 14.85 8.01
CA GLY A 245 12.61 16.04 7.72
C GLY A 245 13.72 16.34 8.74
N ALA A 246 13.80 15.63 9.86
CA ALA A 246 14.90 15.76 10.84
C ALA A 246 16.26 15.22 10.34
N GLY A 247 16.30 14.61 9.15
CA GLY A 247 17.53 14.06 8.57
C GLY A 247 17.99 12.79 9.28
N LYS A 248 17.16 11.74 9.27
CA LYS A 248 17.46 10.43 9.87
C LYS A 248 18.57 9.67 9.12
N THR A 249 18.70 9.88 7.80
CA THR A 249 19.64 9.14 6.95
C THR A 249 21.10 9.21 7.43
N PRO A 250 21.67 10.38 7.78
CA PRO A 250 23.02 10.43 8.37
C PRO A 250 23.22 9.57 9.64
N ILE A 251 22.17 9.33 10.43
CA ILE A 251 22.25 8.45 11.62
C ILE A 251 22.47 7.00 11.17
N GLY A 252 21.70 6.55 10.17
CA GLY A 252 21.90 5.23 9.53
C GLY A 252 23.25 5.10 8.82
N MET A 253 23.74 6.18 8.20
CA MET A 253 25.07 6.22 7.58
C MET A 253 26.17 5.97 8.60
N VAL A 254 26.10 6.62 9.77
CA VAL A 254 27.07 6.39 10.85
C VAL A 254 27.00 4.96 11.37
N ALA A 255 25.80 4.38 11.52
CA ALA A 255 25.65 2.99 11.94
C ALA A 255 26.27 1.99 10.95
N ALA A 256 26.07 2.21 9.64
CA ALA A 256 26.67 1.38 8.60
C ALA A 256 28.21 1.53 8.54
N LEU A 257 28.73 2.74 8.70
CA LEU A 257 30.18 2.99 8.75
C LEU A 257 30.83 2.39 10.00
N ASP A 258 30.16 2.46 11.16
CA ASP A 258 30.63 1.81 12.40
C ASP A 258 30.71 0.29 12.25
N ALA A 259 29.71 -0.34 11.62
CA ALA A 259 29.76 -1.77 11.30
C ALA A 259 30.92 -2.12 10.37
N HIS A 260 31.12 -1.33 9.32
CA HIS A 260 32.23 -1.52 8.37
C HIS A 260 33.59 -1.38 9.05
N ALA A 261 33.77 -0.38 9.90
CA ALA A 261 35.00 -0.17 10.66
C ALA A 261 35.33 -1.31 11.63
N ARG A 262 34.30 -2.06 12.06
CA ARG A 262 34.45 -3.30 12.85
C ARG A 262 34.68 -4.55 11.99
N GLY A 263 34.88 -4.39 10.68
CA GLY A 263 35.09 -5.48 9.74
C GLY A 263 33.83 -6.29 9.41
N LYS A 264 32.64 -5.73 9.67
CA LYS A 264 31.35 -6.37 9.40
C LYS A 264 30.63 -5.71 8.23
N LYS A 265 29.68 -6.43 7.61
CA LYS A 265 28.79 -5.85 6.60
C LYS A 265 27.66 -5.07 7.25
N ALA A 266 27.12 -4.09 6.52
CA ALA A 266 25.89 -3.40 6.88
C ALA A 266 24.77 -3.70 5.86
N ALA A 267 23.58 -4.05 6.34
CA ALA A 267 22.39 -4.15 5.52
C ALA A 267 21.46 -2.97 5.85
N TRP A 268 21.03 -2.24 4.84
CA TRP A 268 20.13 -1.10 4.95
C TRP A 268 18.82 -1.42 4.26
N LEU A 269 17.78 -1.62 5.07
CA LEU A 269 16.43 -1.87 4.62
C LEU A 269 15.70 -0.53 4.46
N VAL A 270 15.09 -0.35 3.29
CA VAL A 270 14.20 0.78 3.01
C VAL A 270 12.88 0.23 2.48
N PRO A 271 11.75 0.89 2.72
CA PRO A 271 10.46 0.25 2.49
C PRO A 271 10.03 0.19 1.02
N GLN A 272 10.64 0.97 0.13
CA GLN A 272 10.25 1.05 -1.26
C GLN A 272 11.45 1.15 -2.21
N ARG A 273 11.26 0.66 -3.44
CA ARG A 273 12.28 0.72 -4.50
C ARG A 273 12.71 2.15 -4.85
N SER A 274 11.79 3.09 -4.79
CA SER A 274 12.08 4.50 -5.00
C SER A 274 13.09 5.05 -3.97
N LEU A 275 12.96 4.66 -2.70
CA LEU A 275 13.93 5.02 -1.65
C LEU A 275 15.26 4.30 -1.81
N THR A 276 15.27 3.05 -2.30
CA THR A 276 16.55 2.40 -2.63
C THR A 276 17.30 3.20 -3.69
N ASP A 277 16.61 3.74 -4.70
CA ASP A 277 17.25 4.54 -5.76
C ASP A 277 17.69 5.93 -5.26
N GLU A 278 17.03 6.49 -4.26
CA GLU A 278 17.43 7.73 -3.60
C GLU A 278 18.68 7.53 -2.74
N LEU A 279 18.65 6.55 -1.83
CA LEU A 279 19.79 6.21 -0.97
C LEU A 279 21.01 5.79 -1.81
N ASP A 280 20.80 5.03 -2.89
CA ASP A 280 21.87 4.62 -3.80
C ASP A 280 22.57 5.81 -4.48
N ARG A 281 21.84 6.89 -4.74
CA ARG A 281 22.40 8.16 -5.23
C ARG A 281 23.20 8.87 -4.15
N GLU A 282 22.70 8.90 -2.92
CA GLU A 282 23.43 9.49 -1.78
C GLU A 282 24.73 8.73 -1.47
N LEU A 283 24.73 7.41 -1.61
CA LEU A 283 25.89 6.55 -1.39
C LEU A 283 26.87 6.48 -2.59
N GLN A 284 26.64 7.25 -3.66
CA GLN A 284 27.63 7.35 -4.75
C GLN A 284 28.98 7.86 -4.28
N LEU A 285 29.01 8.74 -3.28
CA LEU A 285 30.25 9.22 -2.68
C LEU A 285 31.06 8.06 -2.08
N TRP A 286 30.39 7.10 -1.43
CA TRP A 286 31.03 5.96 -0.79
C TRP A 286 31.71 5.07 -1.81
N ARG A 287 31.03 4.79 -2.93
CA ARG A 287 31.62 4.02 -4.05
C ARG A 287 32.85 4.70 -4.64
N ARG A 288 32.79 6.01 -4.86
CA ARG A 288 33.94 6.79 -5.36
C ARG A 288 35.13 6.79 -4.39
N ARG A 289 34.88 6.53 -3.10
CA ARG A 289 35.89 6.42 -2.05
C ARG A 289 36.25 4.96 -1.71
N GLY A 290 35.80 3.99 -2.51
CA GLY A 290 36.24 2.59 -2.44
C GLY A 290 35.34 1.63 -1.68
N LEU A 291 34.25 2.08 -1.04
CA LEU A 291 33.30 1.18 -0.39
C LEU A 291 32.44 0.45 -1.44
N ARG A 292 32.30 -0.87 -1.30
CA ARG A 292 31.51 -1.71 -2.20
C ARG A 292 30.05 -1.71 -1.76
N VAL A 293 29.28 -0.76 -2.30
CA VAL A 293 27.83 -0.67 -2.05
C VAL A 293 27.06 -1.38 -3.16
N VAL A 294 26.20 -2.33 -2.81
CA VAL A 294 25.29 -3.01 -3.76
C VAL A 294 23.84 -2.64 -3.48
N ARG A 295 23.10 -2.35 -4.55
CA ARG A 295 21.65 -2.16 -4.51
C ARG A 295 20.95 -3.45 -4.92
N LEU A 296 20.09 -3.95 -4.03
CA LEU A 296 19.35 -5.19 -4.16
C LEU A 296 17.87 -4.85 -4.35
N THR A 297 17.47 -4.63 -5.61
CA THR A 297 16.09 -4.25 -5.96
C THR A 297 15.50 -5.13 -7.05
N GLY A 298 14.19 -5.38 -6.97
CA GLY A 298 13.43 -6.02 -8.06
C GLY A 298 13.44 -7.56 -8.06
N GLU A 299 12.71 -8.13 -9.03
CA GLU A 299 12.64 -9.58 -9.30
C GLU A 299 13.94 -10.14 -9.90
N ALA A 300 14.91 -9.29 -10.23
CA ALA A 300 16.17 -9.76 -10.76
C ALA A 300 16.98 -10.51 -9.68
N ALA A 301 17.41 -11.73 -9.99
CA ALA A 301 18.48 -12.39 -9.26
C ALA A 301 19.74 -11.51 -9.37
N VAL A 302 20.26 -11.07 -8.23
CA VAL A 302 21.47 -10.25 -8.17
C VAL A 302 22.68 -11.20 -8.20
N ASP A 303 23.76 -10.76 -8.83
CA ASP A 303 25.03 -11.49 -8.88
C ASP A 303 25.48 -11.86 -7.45
N THR A 304 25.50 -13.17 -7.16
CA THR A 304 25.81 -13.71 -5.83
C THR A 304 27.23 -13.36 -5.40
N GLU A 305 28.18 -13.30 -6.34
CA GLU A 305 29.57 -12.92 -6.04
C GLU A 305 29.65 -11.43 -5.65
N LEU A 306 28.92 -10.58 -6.37
CA LEU A 306 28.86 -9.15 -6.08
C LEU A 306 28.23 -8.88 -4.70
N ILE A 307 27.19 -9.64 -4.32
CA ILE A 307 26.56 -9.55 -2.99
C ILE A 307 27.55 -9.97 -1.89
N ARG A 308 28.22 -11.13 -2.09
CA ARG A 308 29.21 -11.65 -1.13
C ARG A 308 30.36 -10.67 -0.92
N ALA A 309 30.83 -10.04 -2.00
CA ALA A 309 31.92 -9.06 -1.96
C ALA A 309 31.50 -7.69 -1.41
N ALA A 310 30.22 -7.34 -1.34
CA ALA A 310 29.80 -6.01 -0.91
C ALA A 310 30.03 -5.76 0.60
N ASP A 311 30.33 -4.52 0.94
CA ASP A 311 30.46 -4.00 2.30
C ASP A 311 29.10 -3.53 2.85
N VAL A 312 28.28 -2.96 1.96
CA VAL A 312 26.97 -2.40 2.30
C VAL A 312 25.91 -2.87 1.30
N TRP A 313 24.80 -3.39 1.82
CA TRP A 313 23.65 -3.82 1.04
C TRP A 313 22.50 -2.83 1.21
N VAL A 314 21.92 -2.35 0.12
CA VAL A 314 20.71 -1.52 0.15
C VAL A 314 19.56 -2.32 -0.47
N ALA A 315 18.54 -2.66 0.30
CA ALA A 315 17.47 -3.56 -0.14
C ALA A 315 16.08 -3.10 0.34
N THR A 316 15.03 -3.56 -0.34
CA THR A 316 13.70 -3.57 0.30
C THR A 316 13.58 -4.73 1.29
N THR A 317 12.70 -4.61 2.28
CA THR A 317 12.48 -5.66 3.29
C THR A 317 12.20 -7.02 2.64
N GLU A 318 11.32 -7.06 1.65
CA GLU A 318 10.94 -8.29 0.95
C GLU A 318 12.09 -8.86 0.12
N LYS A 319 12.94 -7.99 -0.45
CA LYS A 319 14.11 -8.44 -1.21
C LYS A 319 15.17 -9.03 -0.29
N PHE A 320 15.38 -8.42 0.88
CA PHE A 320 16.28 -8.95 1.90
C PHE A 320 15.77 -10.29 2.44
N GLU A 321 14.48 -10.40 2.75
CA GLU A 321 13.85 -11.65 3.18
C GLU A 321 13.96 -12.74 2.10
N ALA A 322 13.73 -12.41 0.83
CA ALA A 322 13.93 -13.36 -0.27
C ALA A 322 15.39 -13.86 -0.39
N ILE A 323 16.36 -13.01 -0.02
CA ILE A 323 17.78 -13.38 0.04
C ILE A 323 18.06 -14.31 1.22
N CYS A 324 17.46 -14.05 2.39
CA CYS A 324 17.54 -14.95 3.55
C CYS A 324 17.08 -16.37 3.20
N ARG A 325 15.98 -16.49 2.43
CA ARG A 325 15.40 -17.77 1.99
C ARG A 325 16.21 -18.50 0.90
N ALA A 326 17.08 -17.80 0.17
CA ALA A 326 17.76 -18.38 -1.00
C ALA A 326 18.87 -19.39 -0.64
N GLY A 327 19.32 -19.44 0.62
CA GLY A 327 20.35 -20.37 1.11
C GLY A 327 21.77 -20.16 0.56
N SER A 328 21.91 -19.68 -0.68
CA SER A 328 23.17 -19.44 -1.38
C SER A 328 23.98 -18.27 -0.85
N LEU A 329 23.46 -17.52 0.11
CA LEU A 329 24.09 -16.33 0.71
C LEU A 329 24.24 -16.43 2.23
N ARG A 330 24.05 -17.63 2.82
CA ARG A 330 24.13 -17.84 4.29
C ARG A 330 25.42 -17.30 4.90
N ASP A 331 26.58 -17.59 4.32
CA ASP A 331 27.87 -17.10 4.85
C ASP A 331 27.94 -15.57 4.86
N ALA A 332 27.49 -14.93 3.78
CA ALA A 332 27.52 -13.47 3.66
C ALA A 332 26.48 -12.79 4.57
N LEU A 333 25.34 -13.45 4.82
CA LEU A 333 24.36 -13.01 5.82
C LEU A 333 24.93 -13.08 7.23
N ALA A 334 25.72 -14.12 7.56
CA ALA A 334 26.39 -14.23 8.85
C ALA A 334 27.48 -13.17 9.08
N GLU A 335 27.99 -12.53 8.03
CA GLU A 335 28.92 -11.39 8.12
C GLU A 335 28.22 -10.05 8.41
N VAL A 336 26.89 -9.98 8.31
CA VAL A 336 26.12 -8.75 8.59
C VAL A 336 26.19 -8.45 10.09
N GLY A 337 26.85 -7.35 10.45
CA GLY A 337 26.96 -6.90 11.84
C GLY A 337 26.00 -5.78 12.21
N CYS A 338 25.36 -5.14 11.22
CA CYS A 338 24.37 -4.10 11.45
C CYS A 338 23.24 -4.15 10.43
N LEU A 339 22.00 -4.08 10.92
CA LEU A 339 20.79 -3.94 10.13
C LEU A 339 20.19 -2.55 10.40
N VAL A 340 20.35 -1.63 9.46
CA VAL A 340 19.69 -0.32 9.49
C VAL A 340 18.30 -0.49 8.89
N VAL A 341 17.26 -0.18 9.66
CA VAL A 341 15.86 -0.33 9.24
C VAL A 341 15.24 1.06 9.13
N ASP A 342 15.12 1.58 7.92
CA ASP A 342 14.48 2.87 7.69
C ASP A 342 12.96 2.73 7.70
N GLU A 343 12.29 3.71 8.31
CA GLU A 343 10.84 3.73 8.54
C GLU A 343 10.34 2.46 9.28
N ILE A 344 11.01 2.08 10.39
CA ILE A 344 10.71 0.87 11.17
C ILE A 344 9.26 0.81 11.67
N HIS A 345 8.56 1.95 11.76
CA HIS A 345 7.13 2.00 12.06
C HIS A 345 6.25 1.27 11.04
N LEU A 346 6.76 0.93 9.87
CA LEU A 346 6.07 0.08 8.91
C LEU A 346 5.85 -1.36 9.40
N LEU A 347 6.33 -1.71 10.60
CA LEU A 347 5.89 -2.88 11.35
C LEU A 347 4.35 -3.01 11.42
N GLY A 348 3.60 -1.90 11.43
CA GLY A 348 2.14 -1.94 11.41
C GLY A 348 1.49 -1.74 10.03
N ASP A 349 2.27 -1.76 8.94
CA ASP A 349 1.75 -1.75 7.56
C ASP A 349 1.07 -3.11 7.27
N PRO A 350 -0.20 -3.14 6.80
CA PRO A 350 -0.93 -4.39 6.57
C PRO A 350 -0.27 -5.32 5.55
N ALA A 351 0.43 -4.78 4.55
CA ALA A 351 1.02 -5.57 3.47
C ALA A 351 2.45 -6.02 3.76
N ARG A 352 3.21 -5.22 4.53
CA ARG A 352 4.67 -5.40 4.68
C ARG A 352 5.13 -5.56 6.13
N GLY A 353 4.30 -5.21 7.10
CA GLY A 353 4.62 -5.23 8.52
C GLY A 353 4.98 -6.61 9.02
N ALA A 354 4.19 -7.62 8.64
CA ALA A 354 4.39 -9.01 9.05
C ALA A 354 5.77 -9.57 8.62
N VAL A 355 6.22 -9.25 7.39
CA VAL A 355 7.55 -9.64 6.89
C VAL A 355 8.65 -8.95 7.69
N LEU A 356 8.52 -7.64 7.95
CA LEU A 356 9.49 -6.90 8.75
C LEU A 356 9.56 -7.43 10.18
N GLU A 357 8.42 -7.72 10.80
CA GLU A 357 8.33 -8.25 12.15
C GLU A 357 9.02 -9.61 12.27
N ALA A 358 8.68 -10.56 11.39
CA ALA A 358 9.31 -11.89 11.38
C ALA A 358 10.83 -11.78 11.20
N LEU A 359 11.29 -10.88 10.32
CA LEU A 359 12.71 -10.63 10.10
C LEU A 359 13.40 -10.05 11.35
N LEU A 360 12.80 -9.08 12.03
CA LEU A 360 13.41 -8.47 13.22
C LEU A 360 13.38 -9.40 14.43
N ALA A 361 12.31 -10.18 14.61
CA ALA A 361 12.25 -11.23 15.63
C ALA A 361 13.40 -12.23 15.44
N ARG A 362 13.60 -12.70 14.21
CA ARG A 362 14.71 -13.59 13.82
C ARG A 362 16.07 -12.98 14.16
N VAL A 363 16.34 -11.75 13.69
CA VAL A 363 17.64 -11.09 13.89
C VAL A 363 17.93 -10.83 15.37
N ARG A 364 16.91 -10.53 16.17
CA ARG A 364 17.05 -10.32 17.62
C ARG A 364 17.37 -11.62 18.37
N GLU A 365 16.79 -12.75 17.95
CA GLU A 365 17.02 -14.06 18.57
C GLU A 365 18.32 -14.73 18.08
N ASP A 366 18.75 -14.42 16.87
CA ASP A 366 19.94 -15.01 16.29
C ASP A 366 21.21 -14.60 17.06
N GLY A 367 21.99 -15.59 17.49
CA GLY A 367 23.30 -15.39 18.14
C GLY A 367 24.39 -14.80 17.23
N THR A 368 24.04 -14.37 16.01
CA THR A 368 24.95 -13.72 15.04
C THR A 368 25.44 -12.35 15.55
N GLY A 369 24.70 -11.74 16.47
CA GLY A 369 25.05 -10.46 17.10
C GLY A 369 24.83 -9.26 16.17
N ALA A 370 24.03 -9.40 15.11
CA ALA A 370 23.71 -8.30 14.21
C ALA A 370 22.92 -7.21 14.92
N ARG A 371 23.45 -5.99 14.93
CA ARG A 371 22.82 -4.85 15.60
C ARG A 371 21.71 -4.25 14.75
N ILE A 372 20.48 -4.28 15.24
CA ILE A 372 19.36 -3.51 14.69
C ILE A 372 19.47 -2.01 15.05
N VAL A 373 19.42 -1.15 14.04
CA VAL A 373 19.27 0.32 14.17
C VAL A 373 18.01 0.74 13.42
N GLY A 374 16.90 0.87 14.15
CA GLY A 374 15.62 1.31 13.62
C GLY A 374 15.51 2.83 13.55
N LEU A 375 15.19 3.36 12.38
CA LEU A 375 14.91 4.77 12.17
C LEU A 375 13.40 4.92 11.95
N SER A 376 12.74 5.74 12.76
CA SER A 376 11.29 5.90 12.73
C SER A 376 10.89 7.36 12.58
N ALA A 377 9.76 7.59 11.91
CA ALA A 377 9.00 8.81 12.13
C ALA A 377 8.37 8.79 13.54
N THR A 378 7.62 9.82 13.90
CA THR A 378 6.90 9.90 15.18
C THR A 378 5.91 8.74 15.33
N VAL A 379 6.14 7.89 16.33
CA VAL A 379 5.29 6.74 16.69
C VAL A 379 4.87 6.90 18.15
N ALA A 380 3.59 6.68 18.43
CA ALA A 380 3.03 6.85 19.76
C ALA A 380 3.59 5.82 20.76
N ASN A 381 3.60 4.54 20.36
CA ASN A 381 4.07 3.40 21.16
C ASN A 381 5.51 2.99 20.84
N ALA A 382 6.42 3.93 20.55
CA ALA A 382 7.80 3.57 20.23
C ALA A 382 8.56 2.95 21.42
N ASP A 383 8.07 3.13 22.66
CA ASP A 383 8.60 2.49 23.86
C ASP A 383 8.35 0.99 23.81
N GLU A 384 7.13 0.57 23.47
CA GLU A 384 6.74 -0.83 23.29
C GLU A 384 7.58 -1.50 22.18
N VAL A 385 7.77 -0.82 21.04
CA VAL A 385 8.63 -1.34 19.95
C VAL A 385 10.09 -1.46 20.39
N ALA A 386 10.61 -0.47 21.13
CA ALA A 386 11.98 -0.51 21.63
C ALA A 386 12.17 -1.59 22.72
N GLU A 387 11.21 -1.73 23.64
CA GLU A 387 11.20 -2.76 24.67
C GLU A 387 11.18 -4.16 24.05
N TRP A 388 10.28 -4.40 23.09
CA TRP A 388 10.25 -5.65 22.32
C TRP A 388 11.61 -5.94 21.68
N LEU A 389 12.24 -4.97 21.03
CA LEU A 389 13.55 -5.17 20.41
C LEU A 389 14.70 -5.28 21.41
N GLY A 390 14.49 -5.03 22.71
CA GLY A 390 15.58 -4.85 23.67
C GLY A 390 16.50 -3.68 23.29
N ALA A 391 15.95 -2.66 22.66
CA ALA A 391 16.67 -1.54 22.08
C ALA A 391 16.68 -0.31 22.99
N ARG A 392 17.80 0.42 22.98
CA ARG A 392 17.83 1.78 23.54
C ARG A 392 16.99 2.68 22.64
N LEU A 393 16.13 3.50 23.25
CA LEU A 393 15.30 4.46 22.54
C LEU A 393 15.89 5.87 22.62
N VAL A 394 16.00 6.54 21.47
CA VAL A 394 16.33 7.97 21.35
C VAL A 394 15.15 8.66 20.70
N ARG A 395 14.44 9.52 21.45
CA ARG A 395 13.35 10.34 20.93
C ARG A 395 13.78 11.79 20.83
N THR A 396 13.43 12.42 19.72
CA THR A 396 13.59 13.86 19.55
C THR A 396 12.38 14.44 18.83
N ALA A 397 11.84 15.54 19.34
CA ALA A 397 10.82 16.34 18.67
C ALA A 397 11.44 17.40 17.74
N TRP A 398 12.78 17.50 17.71
CA TRP A 398 13.46 18.52 16.94
C TRP A 398 13.21 18.33 15.44
N ARG A 399 12.76 19.40 14.80
CA ARG A 399 12.61 19.50 13.36
C ARG A 399 13.24 20.81 12.88
N PRO A 400 13.98 20.81 11.77
CA PRO A 400 14.60 22.02 11.24
C PRO A 400 13.60 23.10 10.80
N THR A 401 12.35 22.71 10.58
CA THR A 401 11.27 23.54 10.07
C THR A 401 10.00 23.30 10.88
N ARG A 402 9.21 24.35 11.11
CA ARG A 402 7.87 24.22 11.70
C ARG A 402 6.94 23.49 10.73
N LEU A 403 6.07 22.62 11.24
CA LEU A 403 5.02 21.97 10.47
C LEU A 403 3.66 22.22 11.13
N THR A 404 2.78 22.95 10.43
CA THR A 404 1.42 23.22 10.89
C THR A 404 0.44 22.42 10.04
N TRP A 405 -0.14 21.36 10.61
CA TRP A 405 -1.18 20.58 9.94
C TRP A 405 -2.57 21.09 10.32
N GLN A 406 -3.52 20.96 9.39
CA GLN A 406 -4.88 21.47 9.50
C GLN A 406 -5.88 20.53 8.84
N LEU A 407 -7.10 20.53 9.35
CA LEU A 407 -8.26 19.95 8.67
C LEU A 407 -9.19 21.10 8.30
N PRO A 408 -9.23 21.58 7.05
CA PRO A 408 -10.19 22.61 6.65
C PRO A 408 -11.65 22.13 6.79
N VAL A 409 -12.57 23.04 7.08
CA VAL A 409 -14.01 22.72 7.14
C VAL A 409 -14.58 22.68 5.73
N LEU A 410 -15.01 21.50 5.27
CA LEU A 410 -15.63 21.33 3.96
C LEU A 410 -17.16 21.60 4.03
N PRO A 411 -17.76 22.21 2.98
CA PRO A 411 -19.20 22.26 2.81
C PRO A 411 -19.84 20.86 2.88
N SER A 412 -20.98 20.75 3.56
CA SER A 412 -21.75 19.51 3.59
C SER A 412 -22.45 19.29 2.24
N VAL A 413 -22.28 18.09 1.70
CA VAL A 413 -22.98 17.60 0.51
C VAL A 413 -23.56 16.22 0.82
N ASP A 414 -24.46 15.72 -0.03
CA ASP A 414 -25.00 14.37 0.12
C ASP A 414 -23.86 13.32 0.11
N GLU A 415 -23.82 12.45 1.12
CA GLU A 415 -22.80 11.40 1.25
C GLU A 415 -22.83 10.43 0.06
N ALA A 416 -24.01 10.19 -0.52
CA ALA A 416 -24.18 9.34 -1.68
C ALA A 416 -23.63 9.97 -2.98
N ASP A 417 -23.50 11.30 -3.04
CA ASP A 417 -22.99 12.00 -4.22
C ASP A 417 -21.46 12.13 -4.16
N TRP A 418 -20.78 11.10 -4.65
CA TRP A 418 -19.32 11.08 -4.77
C TRP A 418 -18.77 12.21 -5.64
N ALA A 419 -19.52 12.65 -6.66
CA ALA A 419 -19.07 13.65 -7.62
C ALA A 419 -19.10 15.05 -6.99
N ALA A 420 -20.15 15.37 -6.24
CA ALA A 420 -20.24 16.60 -5.46
C ALA A 420 -19.12 16.68 -4.41
N ARG A 421 -18.88 15.60 -3.64
CA ARG A 421 -17.77 15.54 -2.67
C ARG A 421 -16.41 15.76 -3.33
N ALA A 422 -16.18 15.10 -4.46
CA ALA A 422 -14.96 15.25 -5.24
C ALA A 422 -14.78 16.69 -5.75
N ALA A 423 -15.85 17.35 -6.18
CA ALA A 423 -15.82 18.74 -6.65
C ALA A 423 -15.46 19.71 -5.52
N VAL A 424 -16.12 19.59 -4.35
CA VAL A 424 -15.84 20.41 -3.16
C VAL A 424 -14.38 20.30 -2.73
N ARG A 425 -13.84 19.08 -2.65
CA ARG A 425 -12.42 18.86 -2.31
C ARG A 425 -11.48 19.51 -3.33
N THR A 426 -11.79 19.42 -4.62
CA THR A 426 -11.00 20.06 -5.67
C THR A 426 -11.04 21.58 -5.55
N GLU A 427 -12.21 22.17 -5.30
CA GLU A 427 -12.36 23.61 -5.11
C GLU A 427 -11.53 24.12 -3.93
N VAL A 428 -11.59 23.43 -2.79
CA VAL A 428 -10.78 23.79 -1.62
C VAL A 428 -9.29 23.61 -1.88
N ALA A 429 -8.87 22.54 -2.57
CA ALA A 429 -7.48 22.36 -2.97
C ALA A 429 -6.98 23.49 -3.88
N VAL A 430 -7.78 23.93 -4.86
CA VAL A 430 -7.47 25.06 -5.74
C VAL A 430 -7.34 26.35 -4.94
N ARG A 431 -8.28 26.63 -4.04
CA ARG A 431 -8.28 27.83 -3.19
C ARG A 431 -7.03 27.94 -2.33
N ILE A 432 -6.66 26.85 -1.63
CA ILE A 432 -5.44 26.80 -0.81
C ILE A 432 -4.20 26.96 -1.69
N ALA A 433 -4.13 26.24 -2.81
CA ALA A 433 -2.98 26.31 -3.71
C ALA A 433 -2.78 27.71 -4.31
N ARG A 434 -3.88 28.42 -4.63
CA ARG A 434 -3.85 29.82 -5.08
C ARG A 434 -3.27 30.74 -4.02
N GLY A 435 -3.70 30.61 -2.76
CA GLY A 435 -3.20 31.40 -1.64
C GLY A 435 -1.69 31.22 -1.44
N VAL A 436 -1.20 29.98 -1.46
CA VAL A 436 0.23 29.68 -1.32
C VAL A 436 1.03 30.15 -2.53
N GLY A 437 0.48 29.97 -3.74
CA GLY A 437 1.11 30.40 -5.00
C GLY A 437 1.23 31.91 -5.14
N ALA A 438 0.26 32.68 -4.63
CA ALA A 438 0.30 34.15 -4.60
C ALA A 438 1.53 34.69 -3.83
N ASP A 439 2.03 33.91 -2.87
CA ASP A 439 3.23 34.19 -2.08
C ASP A 439 4.52 33.59 -2.66
N GLY A 440 4.48 33.09 -3.90
CA GLY A 440 5.59 32.38 -4.55
C GLY A 440 5.94 31.03 -3.90
N GLY A 441 5.03 30.47 -3.09
CA GLY A 441 5.19 29.17 -2.44
C GLY A 441 4.91 28.01 -3.38
N SER A 442 5.58 26.88 -3.18
CA SER A 442 5.27 25.65 -3.91
C SER A 442 4.25 24.78 -3.17
N VAL A 443 3.43 24.04 -3.93
CA VAL A 443 2.34 23.22 -3.41
C VAL A 443 2.43 21.80 -3.94
N LEU A 444 2.33 20.81 -3.05
CA LEU A 444 2.21 19.41 -3.39
C LEU A 444 0.81 18.90 -3.04
N VAL A 445 0.06 18.42 -4.03
CA VAL A 445 -1.32 17.94 -3.85
C VAL A 445 -1.36 16.42 -4.02
N PHE A 446 -1.74 15.69 -2.98
CA PHE A 446 -1.93 14.25 -3.01
C PHE A 446 -3.39 13.89 -3.29
N CYS A 447 -3.63 13.06 -4.29
CA CYS A 447 -4.96 12.55 -4.63
C CYS A 447 -5.03 11.03 -4.54
N GLY A 448 -6.23 10.51 -4.26
CA GLY A 448 -6.49 9.08 -4.04
C GLY A 448 -6.46 8.21 -5.31
N SER A 449 -6.51 8.82 -6.50
CA SER A 449 -6.49 8.09 -7.77
C SER A 449 -5.81 8.84 -8.90
N LYS A 450 -5.34 8.10 -9.93
CA LYS A 450 -4.73 8.68 -11.15
C LYS A 450 -5.69 9.65 -11.87
N ARG A 451 -6.99 9.34 -11.89
CA ARG A 451 -8.02 10.20 -12.49
C ARG A 451 -8.18 11.50 -11.70
N ARG A 452 -8.19 11.42 -10.36
CA ARG A 452 -8.25 12.60 -9.49
C ARG A 452 -7.03 13.50 -9.67
N VAL A 453 -5.82 12.94 -9.76
CA VAL A 453 -4.60 13.72 -10.06
C VAL A 453 -4.77 14.56 -11.33
N ARG A 454 -5.28 13.96 -12.42
CA ARG A 454 -5.48 14.65 -13.70
C ARG A 454 -6.58 15.70 -13.63
N ALA A 455 -7.71 15.37 -13.00
CA ALA A 455 -8.83 16.31 -12.82
C ALA A 455 -8.45 17.52 -11.95
N THR A 456 -7.78 17.30 -10.82
CA THR A 456 -7.30 18.37 -9.93
C THR A 456 -6.24 19.22 -10.62
N ALA A 457 -5.32 18.63 -11.38
CA ALA A 457 -4.33 19.39 -12.17
C ALA A 457 -4.99 20.28 -13.23
N LEU A 458 -6.01 19.78 -13.94
CA LEU A 458 -6.78 20.58 -14.90
C LEU A 458 -7.55 21.72 -14.23
N ALA A 459 -8.10 21.50 -13.04
CA ALA A 459 -8.77 22.55 -12.26
C ALA A 459 -7.79 23.65 -11.81
N LEU A 460 -6.59 23.27 -11.37
CA LEU A 460 -5.51 24.21 -11.04
C LEU A 460 -5.01 24.98 -12.27
N ALA A 461 -4.95 24.33 -13.43
CA ALA A 461 -4.61 25.00 -14.69
C ALA A 461 -5.70 25.99 -15.13
N ALA A 462 -6.98 25.63 -14.96
CA ALA A 462 -8.11 26.51 -15.20
C ALA A 462 -8.07 27.76 -14.31
N ASP A 463 -7.74 27.58 -13.03
CA ASP A 463 -7.58 28.68 -12.08
C ASP A 463 -6.53 29.71 -12.52
N ARG A 464 -5.50 29.24 -13.24
CA ARG A 464 -4.44 30.07 -13.83
C ARG A 464 -4.77 30.58 -15.24
N GLY A 465 -6.03 30.48 -15.66
CA GLY A 465 -6.52 31.00 -16.94
C GLY A 465 -6.23 30.12 -18.16
N VAL A 466 -5.77 28.87 -17.98
CA VAL A 466 -5.60 27.95 -19.10
C VAL A 466 -6.95 27.30 -19.45
N PRO A 467 -7.41 27.35 -20.71
CA PRO A 467 -8.70 26.77 -21.09
C PRO A 467 -8.64 25.23 -21.06
N THR A 468 -9.31 24.63 -20.07
CA THR A 468 -9.39 23.16 -19.87
C THR A 468 -10.81 22.61 -20.06
N GLY A 469 -11.78 23.46 -20.40
CA GLY A 469 -13.18 23.06 -20.61
C GLY A 469 -13.30 21.98 -21.70
N GLY A 470 -14.03 20.90 -21.40
CA GLY A 470 -14.26 19.78 -22.32
C GLY A 470 -13.07 18.85 -22.54
N VAL A 471 -11.95 19.04 -21.83
CA VAL A 471 -10.77 18.16 -21.93
C VAL A 471 -11.06 16.83 -21.23
N ASP A 472 -10.82 15.73 -21.94
CA ASP A 472 -10.83 14.40 -21.33
C ASP A 472 -9.60 14.26 -20.41
N ALA A 473 -9.84 14.04 -19.11
CA ALA A 473 -8.78 13.78 -18.14
C ALA A 473 -7.97 12.51 -18.47
N ASP A 474 -8.47 11.64 -19.35
CA ASP A 474 -7.73 10.47 -19.83
C ASP A 474 -6.74 10.75 -20.97
N ASP A 475 -6.79 11.92 -21.62
CA ASP A 475 -5.82 12.30 -22.65
C ASP A 475 -4.52 12.84 -22.02
N ALA A 476 -3.55 11.94 -21.83
CA ALA A 476 -2.30 12.26 -21.14
C ALA A 476 -1.48 13.38 -21.83
N GLU A 477 -1.48 13.44 -23.16
CA GLU A 477 -0.70 14.45 -23.92
C GLU A 477 -1.33 15.84 -23.79
N VAL A 478 -2.65 15.93 -23.92
CA VAL A 478 -3.38 17.19 -23.77
C VAL A 478 -3.29 17.69 -22.34
N VAL A 479 -3.51 16.81 -21.35
CA VAL A 479 -3.40 17.14 -19.93
C VAL A 479 -2.00 17.64 -19.60
N GLN A 480 -0.95 16.93 -20.03
CA GLN A 480 0.44 17.34 -19.81
C GLN A 480 0.71 18.73 -20.39
N ARG A 481 0.29 18.98 -21.64
CA ARG A 481 0.54 20.25 -22.33
C ARG A 481 -0.15 21.42 -21.64
N LEU A 482 -1.43 21.28 -21.26
CA LEU A 482 -2.20 22.35 -20.63
C LEU A 482 -1.71 22.65 -19.21
N CYS A 483 -1.52 21.61 -18.39
CA CYS A 483 -0.98 21.78 -17.04
C CYS A 483 0.41 22.39 -17.06
N THR A 484 1.24 22.01 -18.05
CA THR A 484 2.59 22.55 -18.19
C THR A 484 2.61 24.05 -18.45
N LYS A 485 1.70 24.56 -19.29
CA LYS A 485 1.53 26.00 -19.53
C LYS A 485 1.15 26.77 -18.27
N ALA A 486 0.43 26.12 -17.35
CA ALA A 486 0.00 26.70 -16.09
C ALA A 486 1.05 26.57 -14.98
N GLY A 487 2.24 26.01 -15.21
CA GLY A 487 3.21 25.73 -14.13
C GLY A 487 2.78 24.57 -13.20
N VAL A 488 1.85 23.72 -13.64
CA VAL A 488 1.36 22.55 -12.91
C VAL A 488 1.98 21.28 -13.52
N ARG A 489 2.43 20.36 -12.68
CA ARG A 489 2.98 19.05 -13.07
C ARG A 489 2.21 17.92 -12.40
N LEU A 490 2.29 16.73 -12.98
CA LEU A 490 1.61 15.52 -12.51
C LEU A 490 2.62 14.42 -12.18
N HIS A 491 2.37 13.62 -11.14
CA HIS A 491 3.25 12.51 -10.76
C HIS A 491 2.51 11.29 -10.21
N TYR A 492 2.73 10.13 -10.83
CA TYR A 492 2.35 8.83 -10.30
C TYR A 492 3.18 7.74 -10.98
N ARG A 493 3.11 6.49 -10.46
CA ARG A 493 3.95 5.35 -10.86
C ARG A 493 4.19 5.25 -12.38
N ASP A 494 3.13 5.41 -13.17
CA ASP A 494 3.12 5.16 -14.61
C ASP A 494 2.93 6.42 -15.47
N TRP A 495 2.97 7.63 -14.87
CA TRP A 495 2.86 8.86 -15.67
C TRP A 495 4.07 9.00 -16.61
N PRO A 496 3.88 9.16 -17.94
CA PRO A 496 4.98 9.20 -18.89
C PRO A 496 6.03 10.29 -18.59
N TYR A 497 5.57 11.43 -18.07
CA TYR A 497 6.40 12.62 -17.84
C TYR A 497 6.84 12.79 -16.36
N LYS A 498 6.83 11.71 -15.56
CA LYS A 498 7.10 11.81 -14.11
C LYS A 498 8.49 12.34 -13.79
N ARG A 499 9.51 12.01 -14.60
CA ARG A 499 10.90 12.47 -14.38
C ARG A 499 11.05 13.95 -14.69
N GLU A 500 10.42 14.41 -15.77
CA GLU A 500 10.34 15.82 -16.14
C GLU A 500 9.57 16.62 -15.09
N ALA A 501 8.49 16.04 -14.54
CA ALA A 501 7.73 16.64 -13.44
C ALA A 501 8.57 16.79 -12.16
N GLU A 502 9.31 15.76 -11.75
CA GLU A 502 10.23 15.82 -10.60
C GLU A 502 11.28 16.91 -10.79
N GLN A 503 11.89 16.97 -11.97
CA GLN A 503 12.92 17.95 -12.27
C GLN A 503 12.37 19.37 -12.30
N ALA A 504 11.27 19.60 -13.01
CA ALA A 504 10.63 20.92 -13.12
C ALA A 504 10.17 21.46 -11.75
N PHE A 505 9.67 20.58 -10.88
CA PHE A 505 9.30 20.98 -9.52
C PHE A 505 10.55 21.31 -8.67
N ARG A 506 11.61 20.51 -8.79
CA ARG A 506 12.89 20.74 -8.09
C ARG A 506 13.58 22.03 -8.53
N THR A 507 13.53 22.37 -9.83
CA THR A 507 14.11 23.61 -10.39
C THR A 507 13.20 24.82 -10.26
N ARG A 508 12.01 24.69 -9.64
CA ARG A 508 10.98 25.73 -9.53
C ARG A 508 10.47 26.25 -10.89
N GLU A 509 10.64 25.49 -11.97
CA GLU A 509 9.94 25.73 -13.25
C GLU A 509 8.43 25.44 -13.13
N ALA A 510 8.07 24.53 -12.22
CA ALA A 510 6.71 24.30 -11.77
C ALA A 510 6.66 24.49 -10.25
N ASP A 511 5.66 25.24 -9.79
CA ASP A 511 5.42 25.50 -8.38
C ASP A 511 4.30 24.62 -7.80
N ILE A 512 3.51 23.95 -8.65
CA ILE A 512 2.51 22.98 -8.21
C ILE A 512 2.79 21.60 -8.79
N LEU A 513 2.80 20.59 -7.92
CA LEU A 513 2.85 19.18 -8.29
C LEU A 513 1.62 18.46 -7.75
N VAL A 514 0.85 17.80 -8.63
CA VAL A 514 -0.28 16.96 -8.24
C VAL A 514 0.13 15.50 -8.38
N ALA A 515 0.00 14.71 -7.32
CA ALA A 515 0.56 13.38 -7.25
C ALA A 515 -0.35 12.36 -6.58
N THR A 516 -0.09 11.08 -6.83
CA THR A 516 -0.58 10.00 -5.96
C THR A 516 0.34 9.80 -4.78
N SER A 517 -0.08 8.97 -3.83
CA SER A 517 0.64 8.59 -2.62
C SER A 517 2.07 8.04 -2.87
N THR A 518 2.37 7.61 -4.10
CA THR A 518 3.71 7.13 -4.51
C THR A 518 4.84 8.16 -4.32
N VAL A 519 4.56 9.46 -4.33
CA VAL A 519 5.58 10.50 -4.04
C VAL A 519 5.89 10.59 -2.55
N ALA A 520 4.90 10.34 -1.69
CA ALA A 520 5.03 10.50 -0.24
C ALA A 520 6.11 9.60 0.35
N ALA A 521 6.32 8.43 -0.25
CA ALA A 521 7.24 7.42 0.22
C ALA A 521 8.49 7.25 -0.68
N GLY A 522 8.69 8.07 -1.73
CA GLY A 522 9.66 7.70 -2.79
C GLY A 522 10.54 8.78 -3.41
N VAL A 523 10.24 10.07 -3.24
CA VAL A 523 11.08 11.13 -3.82
C VAL A 523 11.20 12.31 -2.88
N ASN A 524 12.41 12.81 -2.69
CA ASN A 524 12.67 14.07 -2.00
C ASN A 524 12.20 15.30 -2.81
N LEU A 525 10.89 15.58 -2.78
CA LEU A 525 10.26 16.77 -3.37
C LEU A 525 9.59 17.62 -2.28
N PRO A 526 10.32 18.56 -1.65
CA PRO A 526 9.75 19.46 -0.66
C PRO A 526 8.84 20.51 -1.29
N ALA A 527 7.77 20.86 -0.57
CA ALA A 527 6.87 21.95 -0.92
C ALA A 527 6.71 22.91 0.27
N ARG A 528 6.29 24.16 0.02
CA ARG A 528 5.86 25.06 1.11
C ARG A 528 4.59 24.51 1.77
N ALA A 529 3.63 24.09 0.95
CA ALA A 529 2.38 23.51 1.41
C ALA A 529 2.13 22.11 0.83
N VAL A 530 1.49 21.25 1.62
CA VAL A 530 1.01 19.94 1.20
C VAL A 530 -0.50 19.86 1.39
N ILE A 531 -1.23 19.39 0.39
CA ILE A 531 -2.68 19.17 0.45
C ILE A 531 -2.93 17.69 0.21
N VAL A 532 -3.50 16.99 1.19
CA VAL A 532 -4.01 15.62 1.04
C VAL A 532 -5.50 15.74 0.72
N ALA A 533 -5.83 15.60 -0.57
CA ALA A 533 -7.14 15.93 -1.09
C ALA A 533 -8.20 14.86 -0.87
N ASP A 534 -7.79 13.61 -0.64
CA ASP A 534 -8.69 12.46 -0.47
C ASP A 534 -8.26 11.62 0.74
N THR A 535 -9.23 11.10 1.49
CA THR A 535 -9.04 10.22 2.67
C THR A 535 -9.01 8.74 2.32
N THR A 536 -9.12 8.39 1.03
CA THR A 536 -9.13 7.03 0.50
C THR A 536 -8.18 6.89 -0.70
N ILE A 537 -7.59 5.70 -0.87
CA ILE A 537 -6.81 5.31 -2.05
C ILE A 537 -7.39 3.99 -2.56
N GLY A 538 -7.92 3.98 -3.78
CA GLY A 538 -8.69 2.84 -4.26
C GLY A 538 -9.97 2.66 -3.44
N LEU A 539 -10.16 1.48 -2.84
CA LEU A 539 -11.26 1.18 -1.92
C LEU A 539 -10.87 1.36 -0.45
N ASP A 540 -9.57 1.50 -0.18
CA ASP A 540 -9.03 1.50 1.17
C ASP A 540 -8.95 2.91 1.75
N ARG A 541 -9.18 3.02 3.06
CA ARG A 541 -8.93 4.25 3.79
C ARG A 541 -7.42 4.48 3.92
N VAL A 542 -6.99 5.73 3.77
CA VAL A 542 -5.58 6.09 3.98
C VAL A 542 -5.23 5.90 5.46
N GLU A 543 -4.07 5.30 5.74
CA GLU A 543 -3.56 5.22 7.11
C GLU A 543 -2.94 6.54 7.59
N VAL A 544 -3.00 6.76 8.90
CA VAL A 544 -2.48 7.98 9.54
C VAL A 544 -0.99 8.17 9.29
N SER A 545 -0.23 7.07 9.35
CA SER A 545 1.20 7.06 9.04
C SER A 545 1.48 7.59 7.62
N MET A 546 0.64 7.23 6.66
CA MET A 546 0.76 7.69 5.28
C MET A 546 0.45 9.19 5.14
N VAL A 547 -0.57 9.69 5.84
CA VAL A 547 -0.88 11.13 5.89
C VAL A 547 0.28 11.90 6.53
N GLN A 548 0.85 11.40 7.62
CA GLN A 548 2.01 12.01 8.28
C GLN A 548 3.26 12.02 7.37
N GLN A 549 3.48 10.97 6.58
CA GLN A 549 4.54 10.95 5.56
C GLN A 549 4.32 12.00 4.48
N MET A 550 3.07 12.20 4.03
CA MET A 550 2.71 13.28 3.11
C MET A 550 2.97 14.66 3.74
N PHE A 551 2.48 14.90 4.96
CA PHE A 551 2.68 16.15 5.70
C PHE A 551 4.15 16.48 5.91
N GLY A 552 5.00 15.47 6.14
CA GLY A 552 6.45 15.62 6.28
C GLY A 552 7.16 16.22 5.06
N ARG A 553 6.48 16.32 3.90
CA ARG A 553 6.98 16.99 2.69
C ARG A 553 6.80 18.51 2.72
N ALA A 554 6.00 19.04 3.65
CA ALA A 554 5.80 20.47 3.83
C ALA A 554 6.95 21.10 4.64
N GLY A 555 7.50 22.20 4.15
CA GLY A 555 8.56 22.98 4.79
C GLY A 555 9.88 22.23 4.92
N ARG A 556 10.87 22.54 4.07
CA ARG A 556 12.25 22.03 4.20
C ARG A 556 13.29 23.13 3.98
N ILE A 557 14.28 23.18 4.88
CA ILE A 557 15.41 24.14 4.81
C ILE A 557 16.13 24.09 3.46
N GLY A 558 16.35 22.90 2.90
CA GLY A 558 17.03 22.75 1.61
C GLY A 558 16.32 23.43 0.44
N ALA A 559 15.04 23.81 0.60
CA ALA A 559 14.26 24.58 -0.36
C ALA A 559 14.07 26.06 0.04
N GLY A 560 14.77 26.53 1.09
CA GLY A 560 14.69 27.88 1.63
C GLY A 560 13.51 28.13 2.58
N GLU A 561 12.72 27.11 2.90
CA GLU A 561 11.51 27.26 3.72
C GLU A 561 11.82 26.96 5.20
N ARG A 562 11.38 27.82 6.12
CA ARG A 562 11.47 27.61 7.59
C ARG A 562 10.17 27.07 8.20
N GLU A 563 9.07 27.21 7.46
CA GLU A 563 7.74 26.78 7.86
C GLU A 563 7.12 25.94 6.74
N GLY A 564 6.23 25.03 7.13
CA GLY A 564 5.48 24.19 6.23
C GLY A 564 4.05 24.03 6.69
N TRP A 565 3.11 24.03 5.74
CA TRP A 565 1.68 23.89 6.03
C TRP A 565 1.15 22.61 5.39
N ALA A 566 0.33 21.89 6.12
CA ALA A 566 -0.27 20.63 5.66
C ALA A 566 -1.79 20.65 5.86
N PHE A 567 -2.53 20.18 4.86
CA PHE A 567 -3.99 20.21 4.88
C PHE A 567 -4.53 18.82 4.55
N LEU A 568 -5.42 18.28 5.39
CA LEU A 568 -6.20 17.07 5.07
C LEU A 568 -7.65 17.45 4.80
N LEU A 569 -8.10 17.20 3.58
CA LEU A 569 -9.48 17.48 3.16
C LEU A 569 -10.37 16.28 3.50
N ALA A 570 -10.83 16.22 4.74
CA ALA A 570 -11.74 15.19 5.25
C ALA A 570 -13.21 15.63 5.13
N ASP A 571 -14.10 14.68 4.86
CA ASP A 571 -15.54 14.95 4.89
C ASP A 571 -15.96 15.36 6.32
N PRO A 572 -17.00 16.21 6.48
CA PRO A 572 -17.42 16.67 7.80
C PRO A 572 -17.70 15.54 8.80
N ALA A 573 -18.25 14.42 8.33
CA ALA A 573 -18.52 13.22 9.13
C ALA A 573 -17.25 12.50 9.61
N GLU A 574 -16.13 12.63 8.89
CA GLU A 574 -14.85 11.97 9.19
C GLU A 574 -13.90 12.87 9.98
N ARG A 575 -14.18 14.18 10.08
CA ARG A 575 -13.27 15.17 10.66
C ARG A 575 -12.84 14.82 12.08
N ALA A 576 -13.79 14.54 12.98
CA ALA A 576 -13.50 14.20 14.36
C ALA A 576 -12.66 12.91 14.48
N HIS A 577 -12.94 11.93 13.61
CA HIS A 577 -12.15 10.71 13.48
C HIS A 577 -10.70 11.02 13.11
N TRP A 578 -10.48 11.89 12.13
CA TRP A 578 -9.13 12.27 11.72
C TRP A 578 -8.40 13.13 12.76
N GLN A 579 -9.09 14.01 13.48
CA GLN A 579 -8.51 14.76 14.62
C GLN A 579 -8.00 13.79 15.68
N ALA A 580 -8.81 12.81 16.09
CA ALA A 580 -8.42 11.81 17.08
C ALA A 580 -7.16 11.05 16.66
N ARG A 581 -7.13 10.54 15.43
CA ARG A 581 -5.99 9.75 14.96
C ARG A 581 -4.73 10.60 14.71
N LEU A 582 -4.85 11.83 14.19
CA LEU A 582 -3.70 12.70 13.97
C LEU A 582 -3.09 13.21 15.28
N ALA A 583 -3.93 13.52 16.28
CA ALA A 583 -3.49 13.94 17.61
C ALA A 583 -2.85 12.80 18.41
N ALA A 584 -3.45 11.60 18.38
CA ALA A 584 -2.88 10.41 19.02
C ALA A 584 -1.57 9.96 18.36
N GLY A 585 -1.40 10.25 17.06
CA GLY A 585 -0.30 9.76 16.26
C GLY A 585 -0.48 8.31 15.84
N TYR A 586 0.52 7.78 15.14
CA TYR A 586 0.47 6.41 14.64
C TYR A 586 0.94 5.42 15.71
N THR A 587 0.13 4.40 15.98
CA THR A 587 0.46 3.27 16.86
C THR A 587 0.80 2.06 16.00
N VAL A 588 1.98 1.49 16.23
CA VAL A 588 2.43 0.27 15.55
C VAL A 588 1.72 -0.92 16.18
N ARG A 589 0.91 -1.63 15.39
CA ARG A 589 0.29 -2.90 15.78
C ARG A 589 0.79 -4.00 14.87
N SER A 590 1.15 -5.15 15.45
CA SER A 590 1.55 -6.32 14.69
C SER A 590 0.48 -6.71 13.67
N ARG A 591 0.95 -7.12 12.49
CA ARG A 591 0.15 -7.67 11.39
C ARG A 591 0.53 -9.12 11.08
N LEU A 592 1.36 -9.73 11.92
CA LEU A 592 1.90 -11.07 11.67
C LEU A 592 0.82 -12.16 11.61
N GLY A 593 -0.26 -11.98 12.37
CA GLY A 593 -1.41 -12.88 12.36
C GLY A 593 -2.18 -12.93 11.03
N ASP A 594 -2.14 -11.85 10.23
CA ASP A 594 -2.94 -11.73 9.00
C ASP A 594 -2.52 -12.76 7.94
N HIS A 595 -1.24 -13.16 7.94
CA HIS A 595 -0.66 -14.14 6.99
C HIS A 595 0.26 -15.16 7.70
N LEU A 596 -0.10 -15.61 8.89
CA LEU A 596 0.74 -16.48 9.73
C LEU A 596 1.26 -17.76 9.03
N PRO A 597 0.48 -18.47 8.18
CA PRO A 597 0.99 -19.63 7.44
C PRO A 597 2.22 -19.32 6.57
N ASP A 598 2.25 -18.16 5.92
CA ASP A 598 3.36 -17.78 5.04
C ASP A 598 4.65 -17.57 5.83
N HIS A 599 4.53 -16.96 7.02
CA HIS A 599 5.66 -16.70 7.91
C HIS A 599 6.17 -17.98 8.57
N LEU A 600 5.26 -18.84 9.04
CA LEU A 600 5.62 -20.16 9.57
C LEU A 600 6.34 -21.00 8.49
N LEU A 601 5.82 -21.01 7.27
CA LEU A 601 6.45 -21.72 6.15
C LEU A 601 7.83 -21.13 5.82
N ALA A 602 7.99 -19.82 5.90
CA ALA A 602 9.28 -19.16 5.68
C ALA A 602 10.33 -19.54 6.75
N GLU A 603 9.95 -19.64 8.02
CA GLU A 603 10.82 -20.13 9.10
C GLU A 603 11.18 -21.61 8.90
N ALA A 604 10.21 -22.44 8.51
CA ALA A 604 10.42 -23.86 8.27
C ALA A 604 11.35 -24.12 7.07
N VAL A 605 11.24 -23.33 5.99
CA VAL A 605 12.12 -23.45 4.81
C VAL A 605 13.56 -23.05 5.13
N GLN A 606 13.73 -22.17 6.11
CA GLN A 606 15.05 -21.79 6.64
C GLN A 606 15.56 -22.77 7.71
N GLU A 607 14.81 -23.84 8.01
CA GLU A 607 15.14 -24.87 9.00
C GLU A 607 15.28 -24.31 10.44
N ARG A 608 14.60 -23.20 10.73
CA ARG A 608 14.58 -22.59 12.09
C ARG A 608 13.42 -23.09 12.95
N VAL A 609 12.34 -23.55 12.31
CA VAL A 609 11.12 -23.99 12.96
C VAL A 609 10.64 -25.28 12.31
N CYS A 610 10.84 -26.39 13.01
CA CYS A 610 10.54 -27.75 12.56
C CYS A 610 9.59 -28.49 13.53
N SER A 611 9.12 -27.84 14.59
CA SER A 611 8.18 -28.41 15.57
C SER A 611 7.26 -27.35 16.17
N VAL A 612 6.15 -27.79 16.80
CA VAL A 612 5.21 -26.88 17.47
C VAL A 612 5.91 -26.10 18.58
N GLU A 613 6.81 -26.74 19.33
CA GLU A 613 7.57 -26.08 20.40
C GLU A 613 8.49 -24.98 19.86
N GLU A 614 9.19 -25.23 18.75
CA GLU A 614 10.00 -24.22 18.08
C GLU A 614 9.15 -23.07 17.54
N ALA A 615 7.98 -23.38 16.95
CA ALA A 615 7.05 -22.37 16.48
C ALA A 615 6.52 -21.51 17.62
N GLN A 616 6.23 -22.09 18.78
CA GLN A 616 5.81 -21.37 19.98
C GLN A 616 6.92 -20.47 20.53
N ARG A 617 8.17 -20.95 20.56
CA ARG A 617 9.33 -20.15 20.96
C ARG A 617 9.53 -18.95 20.02
N TRP A 618 9.49 -19.19 18.71
CA TRP A 618 9.54 -18.13 17.69
C TRP A 618 8.40 -17.12 17.88
N TRP A 619 7.16 -17.60 18.02
CA TRP A 619 5.99 -16.74 18.21
C TRP A 619 6.09 -15.89 19.47
N ALA A 620 6.55 -16.45 20.59
CA ALA A 620 6.77 -15.72 21.84
C ALA A 620 7.77 -14.54 21.67
N GLY A 621 8.67 -14.64 20.69
CA GLY A 621 9.58 -13.57 20.32
C GLY A 621 9.00 -12.47 19.42
N THR A 622 7.81 -12.65 18.84
CA THR A 622 7.23 -11.69 17.89
C THR A 622 6.68 -10.44 18.58
N LEU A 623 6.45 -9.37 17.80
CA LEU A 623 5.77 -8.18 18.33
C LEU A 623 4.31 -8.53 18.65
N ALA A 624 3.69 -9.42 17.86
CA ALA A 624 2.35 -9.94 18.12
C ALA A 624 2.20 -10.48 19.54
N ALA A 625 3.11 -11.36 19.97
CA ALA A 625 3.09 -11.93 21.32
C ALA A 625 3.40 -10.87 22.40
N HIS A 626 4.34 -9.96 22.15
CA HIS A 626 4.63 -8.84 23.05
C HIS A 626 3.41 -7.93 23.27
N GLN A 627 2.58 -7.75 22.24
CA GLN A 627 1.33 -7.00 22.30
C GLN A 627 0.13 -7.80 22.84
N GLY A 628 0.38 -8.97 23.46
CA GLY A 628 -0.63 -9.77 24.14
C GLY A 628 -1.23 -10.91 23.32
N ASN A 629 -0.83 -11.10 22.06
CA ASN A 629 -1.31 -12.22 21.23
C ASN A 629 -0.51 -13.50 21.49
N ALA A 630 -0.33 -13.93 22.73
CA ALA A 630 0.50 -15.09 23.09
C ALA A 630 -0.18 -16.46 22.83
N GLY A 631 -1.40 -16.49 22.30
CA GLY A 631 -2.14 -17.72 22.02
C GLY A 631 -1.44 -18.59 20.97
N VAL A 632 -1.36 -19.89 21.24
CA VAL A 632 -0.66 -20.86 20.35
C VAL A 632 -1.58 -21.50 19.31
N GLU A 633 -2.91 -21.35 19.45
CA GLU A 633 -3.87 -21.97 18.54
C GLU A 633 -3.72 -21.48 17.08
N PRO A 634 -3.50 -20.17 16.79
CA PRO A 634 -3.25 -19.72 15.43
C PRO A 634 -2.04 -20.40 14.77
N LEU A 635 -0.99 -20.72 15.53
CA LEU A 635 0.18 -21.45 15.00
C LEU A 635 -0.19 -22.89 14.64
N ARG A 636 -1.00 -23.55 15.46
CA ARG A 636 -1.48 -24.91 15.19
C ARG A 636 -2.41 -24.95 13.99
N GLU A 637 -3.28 -23.95 13.85
CA GLU A 637 -4.12 -23.78 12.65
C GLU A 637 -3.26 -23.58 11.41
N ALA A 638 -2.25 -22.71 11.48
CA ALA A 638 -1.33 -22.46 10.38
C ALA A 638 -0.53 -23.72 9.99
N GLU A 639 0.00 -24.46 10.96
CA GLU A 639 0.69 -25.74 10.72
C GLU A 639 -0.24 -26.76 10.06
N ARG A 640 -1.42 -27.01 10.63
CA ARG A 640 -2.40 -27.96 10.08
C ARG A 640 -2.79 -27.59 8.65
N PHE A 641 -2.99 -26.30 8.39
CA PHE A 641 -3.26 -25.80 7.05
C PHE A 641 -2.09 -26.11 6.10
N LEU A 642 -0.85 -25.77 6.46
CA LEU A 642 0.32 -26.02 5.62
C LEU A 642 0.58 -27.51 5.36
N THR A 643 0.31 -28.36 6.34
CA THR A 643 0.38 -29.83 6.20
C THR A 643 -0.72 -30.33 5.26
N THR A 644 -1.95 -29.83 5.39
CA THR A 644 -3.08 -30.16 4.50
C THR A 644 -2.83 -29.70 3.06
N ALA A 645 -2.31 -28.49 2.88
CA ALA A 645 -1.92 -27.92 1.59
C ALA A 645 -0.67 -28.61 0.97
N GLY A 646 -0.05 -29.56 1.69
CA GLY A 646 1.13 -30.29 1.24
C GLY A 646 2.42 -29.47 1.21
N CYS A 647 2.45 -28.31 1.86
CA CYS A 647 3.65 -27.47 2.02
C CYS A 647 4.59 -28.01 3.12
N LEU A 648 4.03 -28.61 4.17
CA LEU A 648 4.75 -29.33 5.21
C LEU A 648 4.44 -30.83 5.16
N ARG A 649 5.33 -31.64 5.72
CA ARG A 649 5.17 -33.09 5.88
C ARG A 649 5.54 -33.49 7.31
N THR A 650 4.63 -34.11 8.03
CA THR A 650 4.90 -34.68 9.36
C THR A 650 5.88 -35.85 9.25
N VAL A 651 6.89 -35.86 10.13
CA VAL A 651 7.86 -36.95 10.26
C VAL A 651 7.34 -37.97 11.29
N ALA A 652 7.95 -39.15 11.40
CA ALA A 652 7.47 -40.28 12.20
C ALA A 652 7.16 -40.01 13.70
N ASP A 653 7.59 -38.87 14.24
CA ASP A 653 7.10 -38.29 15.51
C ASP A 653 6.09 -37.16 15.18
N GLU A 654 4.86 -37.26 15.68
CA GLU A 654 3.72 -36.37 15.34
C GLU A 654 3.99 -34.86 15.57
N ASP A 655 5.04 -34.51 16.33
CA ASP A 655 5.39 -33.14 16.70
C ASP A 655 6.45 -32.47 15.81
N HIS A 656 7.02 -33.19 14.82
CA HIS A 656 8.04 -32.65 13.91
C HIS A 656 7.58 -32.64 12.45
N TRP A 657 7.93 -31.58 11.73
CA TRP A 657 7.67 -31.41 10.30
C TRP A 657 8.92 -31.08 9.49
N GLU A 658 8.88 -31.49 8.23
CA GLU A 658 9.83 -31.09 7.21
C GLU A 658 9.13 -30.28 6.12
N THR A 659 9.87 -29.37 5.51
CA THR A 659 9.35 -28.67 4.33
C THR A 659 9.32 -29.58 3.11
N SER A 660 8.17 -29.60 2.44
CA SER A 660 8.04 -30.32 1.17
C SER A 660 8.70 -29.54 0.03
N PRO A 661 8.97 -30.17 -1.13
CA PRO A 661 9.37 -29.43 -2.34
C PRO A 661 8.37 -28.34 -2.74
N LEU A 662 7.07 -28.56 -2.52
CA LEU A 662 6.02 -27.56 -2.75
C LEU A 662 6.15 -26.40 -1.77
N GLY A 663 6.35 -26.67 -0.48
CA GLY A 663 6.55 -25.63 0.53
C GLY A 663 7.76 -24.74 0.24
N ARG A 664 8.89 -25.34 -0.15
CA ARG A 664 10.08 -24.59 -0.63
C ARG A 664 9.77 -23.74 -1.85
N LEU A 665 8.96 -24.25 -2.78
CA LEU A 665 8.55 -23.52 -3.97
C LEU A 665 7.66 -22.32 -3.63
N THR A 666 6.62 -22.54 -2.83
CA THR A 666 5.67 -21.51 -2.36
C THR A 666 6.41 -20.39 -1.62
N SER A 667 7.27 -20.75 -0.67
CA SER A 667 8.10 -19.77 0.07
C SER A 667 9.05 -18.97 -0.82
N ARG A 668 9.66 -19.62 -1.83
CA ARG A 668 10.58 -18.96 -2.77
C ARG A 668 9.88 -17.97 -3.69
N PHE A 669 8.66 -18.28 -4.13
CA PHE A 669 7.87 -17.37 -4.97
C PHE A 669 7.19 -16.24 -4.17
N MET A 670 7.15 -16.36 -2.84
CA MET A 670 6.46 -15.42 -1.94
C MET A 670 5.02 -15.15 -2.42
N VAL A 671 4.31 -16.25 -2.72
CA VAL A 671 2.86 -16.25 -2.95
C VAL A 671 2.16 -16.56 -1.63
N ASP A 672 0.95 -16.04 -1.45
CA ASP A 672 0.13 -16.33 -0.27
C ASP A 672 -0.28 -17.81 -0.30
N ALA A 673 -0.01 -18.56 0.77
CA ALA A 673 -0.17 -20.00 0.80
C ALA A 673 -1.64 -20.43 0.67
N ALA A 674 -2.59 -19.66 1.23
CA ALA A 674 -4.02 -19.94 1.12
C ALA A 674 -4.52 -19.72 -0.31
N LEU A 675 -4.19 -18.58 -0.92
CA LEU A 675 -4.54 -18.31 -2.32
C LEU A 675 -3.85 -19.28 -3.29
N ALA A 676 -2.61 -19.67 -2.99
CA ALA A 676 -1.86 -20.63 -3.79
C ALA A 676 -2.51 -22.02 -3.74
N ASP A 677 -2.90 -22.50 -2.55
CA ASP A 677 -3.61 -23.77 -2.38
C ASP A 677 -4.99 -23.76 -3.06
N GLU A 678 -5.77 -22.70 -2.88
CA GLU A 678 -7.07 -22.55 -3.57
C GLU A 678 -6.91 -22.61 -5.09
N LEU A 679 -5.95 -21.86 -5.63
CA LEU A 679 -5.71 -21.83 -7.08
C LEU A 679 -5.19 -23.17 -7.60
N ALA A 680 -4.27 -23.83 -6.89
CA ALA A 680 -3.76 -25.14 -7.31
C ALA A 680 -4.83 -26.23 -7.25
N THR A 681 -5.71 -26.19 -6.24
CA THR A 681 -6.86 -27.08 -6.12
C THR A 681 -7.83 -26.86 -7.26
N ALA A 682 -8.22 -25.60 -7.54
CA ALA A 682 -9.12 -25.27 -8.64
C ALA A 682 -8.56 -25.69 -10.02
N VAL A 683 -7.24 -25.57 -10.23
CA VAL A 683 -6.58 -26.05 -11.46
C VAL A 683 -6.56 -27.57 -11.54
N ARG A 684 -6.44 -28.29 -10.42
CA ARG A 684 -6.41 -29.76 -10.36
C ARG A 684 -7.79 -30.37 -10.62
N GLU A 685 -8.84 -29.73 -10.11
CA GLU A 685 -10.23 -30.15 -10.29
C GLU A 685 -10.80 -29.77 -11.66
N ALA A 686 -10.13 -28.87 -12.38
CA ALA A 686 -10.58 -28.48 -13.70
C ALA A 686 -10.42 -29.61 -14.73
N PRO A 687 -11.38 -29.79 -15.66
CA PRO A 687 -11.29 -30.81 -16.68
C PRO A 687 -10.08 -30.58 -17.59
N VAL A 688 -9.49 -31.66 -18.11
CA VAL A 688 -8.36 -31.56 -19.05
C VAL A 688 -8.83 -30.89 -20.34
N PRO A 689 -8.25 -29.74 -20.74
CA PRO A 689 -8.69 -29.01 -21.93
C PRO A 689 -8.53 -29.83 -23.21
N GLU A 690 -9.39 -29.56 -24.19
CA GLU A 690 -9.35 -30.18 -25.52
C GLU A 690 -8.27 -29.55 -26.42
N ASP A 691 -7.97 -28.27 -26.18
CA ASP A 691 -7.04 -27.49 -26.98
C ASP A 691 -6.36 -26.37 -26.16
N ALA A 692 -5.37 -25.75 -26.79
CA ALA A 692 -4.54 -24.69 -26.22
C ALA A 692 -5.31 -23.41 -25.84
N PHE A 693 -6.30 -23.02 -26.66
CA PHE A 693 -7.12 -21.84 -26.38
C PHE A 693 -8.02 -22.11 -25.17
N THR A 694 -8.69 -23.25 -25.14
CA THR A 694 -9.52 -23.66 -24.00
C THR A 694 -8.71 -23.70 -22.70
N ALA A 695 -7.46 -24.17 -22.75
CA ALA A 695 -6.57 -24.16 -21.59
C ALA A 695 -6.23 -22.74 -21.09
N GLU A 696 -5.87 -21.82 -22.00
CA GLU A 696 -5.58 -20.43 -21.64
C GLU A 696 -6.80 -19.70 -21.10
N ARG A 697 -7.99 -19.93 -21.68
CA ARG A 697 -9.24 -19.33 -21.22
C ARG A 697 -9.62 -19.82 -19.82
N LEU A 698 -9.51 -21.12 -19.57
CA LEU A 698 -9.74 -21.71 -18.26
C LEU A 698 -8.81 -21.09 -17.21
N LEU A 699 -7.51 -20.97 -17.50
CA LEU A 699 -6.55 -20.34 -16.60
C LEU A 699 -6.86 -18.86 -16.35
N ALA A 700 -7.25 -18.11 -17.39
CA ALA A 700 -7.64 -16.71 -17.26
C ALA A 700 -8.85 -16.55 -16.33
N ALA A 701 -9.86 -17.42 -16.49
CA ALA A 701 -11.07 -17.42 -15.65
C ALA A 701 -10.75 -17.75 -14.18
N LEU A 702 -9.93 -18.79 -13.93
CA LEU A 702 -9.51 -19.17 -12.58
C LEU A 702 -8.72 -18.05 -11.91
N LEU A 703 -7.73 -17.46 -12.59
CA LEU A 703 -6.97 -16.35 -12.03
C LEU A 703 -7.86 -15.13 -11.72
N SER A 704 -8.78 -14.77 -12.61
CA SER A 704 -9.63 -13.60 -12.42
C SER A 704 -10.66 -13.74 -11.30
N THR A 705 -10.98 -14.97 -10.90
CA THR A 705 -12.02 -15.26 -9.88
C THR A 705 -11.45 -15.73 -8.55
N ARG A 706 -10.24 -16.30 -8.55
CA ARG A 706 -9.60 -16.86 -7.33
C ARG A 706 -8.57 -15.93 -6.71
N LEU A 707 -8.11 -14.92 -7.44
CA LEU A 707 -7.17 -13.93 -6.92
C LEU A 707 -7.91 -12.62 -6.60
N PRO A 708 -8.08 -12.24 -5.32
CA PRO A 708 -8.82 -11.03 -4.94
C PRO A 708 -8.31 -9.75 -5.61
N VAL A 709 -6.98 -9.62 -5.77
CA VAL A 709 -6.34 -8.49 -6.44
C VAL A 709 -6.75 -8.37 -7.92
N LEU A 710 -7.01 -9.50 -8.58
CA LEU A 710 -7.46 -9.53 -9.98
C LEU A 710 -8.97 -9.35 -10.08
N GLU A 711 -9.72 -9.96 -9.19
CA GLU A 711 -11.17 -9.85 -9.09
C GLU A 711 -11.59 -8.38 -8.88
N GLN A 712 -10.91 -7.68 -7.97
CA GLN A 712 -11.23 -6.32 -7.56
C GLN A 712 -10.56 -5.25 -8.43
N ALA A 713 -9.93 -5.63 -9.54
CA ALA A 713 -9.15 -4.71 -10.37
C ALA A 713 -10.04 -3.57 -10.95
N PRO A 714 -9.75 -2.30 -10.62
CA PRO A 714 -10.63 -1.18 -11.00
C PRO A 714 -10.49 -0.82 -12.48
N PHE A 715 -11.61 -0.45 -13.12
CA PHE A 715 -11.66 0.01 -14.51
C PHE A 715 -12.54 1.27 -14.68
N THR A 716 -12.29 2.03 -15.75
CA THR A 716 -13.06 3.23 -16.10
C THR A 716 -14.31 2.89 -16.91
N ASP A 717 -15.31 3.77 -16.95
CA ASP A 717 -16.51 3.57 -17.78
C ASP A 717 -16.18 3.43 -19.28
N ARG A 718 -15.18 4.17 -19.78
CA ARG A 718 -14.67 4.01 -21.16
C ARG A 718 -14.02 2.63 -21.37
N ALA A 719 -13.30 2.13 -20.37
CA ALA A 719 -12.74 0.80 -20.40
C ALA A 719 -13.85 -0.28 -20.33
N ARG A 720 -15.01 0.00 -19.71
CA ARG A 720 -16.15 -0.94 -19.64
C ARG A 720 -16.67 -1.32 -21.02
N THR A 721 -16.83 -0.36 -21.93
CA THR A 721 -17.30 -0.64 -23.31
C THR A 721 -16.25 -1.43 -24.10
N ALA A 722 -14.98 -1.03 -24.00
CA ALA A 722 -13.87 -1.75 -24.62
C ALA A 722 -13.72 -3.19 -24.08
N LEU A 723 -13.89 -3.34 -22.78
CA LEU A 723 -13.82 -4.60 -22.03
C LEU A 723 -14.86 -5.61 -22.54
N ARG A 724 -16.12 -5.18 -22.65
CA ARG A 724 -17.19 -6.03 -23.17
C ARG A 724 -16.90 -6.55 -24.57
N ARG A 725 -16.41 -5.67 -25.46
CA ARG A 725 -16.02 -6.08 -26.82
C ARG A 725 -14.93 -7.13 -26.80
N VAL A 726 -13.89 -6.96 -25.98
CA VAL A 726 -12.79 -7.92 -25.87
C VAL A 726 -13.26 -9.27 -25.35
N LEU A 727 -14.09 -9.30 -24.30
CA LEU A 727 -14.63 -10.55 -23.74
C LEU A 727 -15.54 -11.26 -24.73
N ARG A 728 -16.45 -10.52 -25.37
CA ARG A 728 -17.36 -11.05 -26.39
C ARG A 728 -16.57 -11.65 -27.56
N GLU A 729 -15.58 -10.93 -28.08
CA GLU A 729 -14.71 -11.44 -29.15
C GLU A 729 -13.86 -12.63 -28.72
N ALA A 730 -13.54 -12.78 -27.43
CA ALA A 730 -12.82 -13.95 -26.90
C ALA A 730 -13.74 -15.17 -26.73
N GLU A 731 -15.02 -14.94 -26.42
CA GLU A 731 -16.06 -15.97 -26.25
C GLU A 731 -16.63 -16.45 -27.59
N GLN A 732 -16.75 -15.56 -28.59
CA GLN A 732 -17.39 -15.85 -29.89
C GLN A 732 -16.48 -16.51 -30.95
N GLN A 733 -15.22 -16.85 -30.66
CA GLN A 733 -14.31 -17.46 -31.66
C GLN A 733 -14.69 -18.90 -32.12
N HIS A 734 -15.90 -19.39 -31.84
CA HIS A 734 -16.48 -20.63 -32.38
C HIS A 734 -17.82 -20.41 -33.13
N GLU A 735 -18.33 -19.18 -33.22
CA GLU A 735 -19.53 -18.85 -34.00
C GLU A 735 -19.21 -17.67 -34.93
N GLU A 736 -19.70 -17.71 -36.18
CA GLU A 736 -19.40 -16.68 -37.18
C GLU A 736 -19.76 -15.27 -36.66
N PRO A 737 -18.90 -14.26 -36.88
CA PRO A 737 -19.16 -12.92 -36.37
C PRO A 737 -20.34 -12.29 -37.13
N GLU A 738 -21.45 -12.04 -36.45
CA GLU A 738 -22.47 -11.12 -36.95
C GLU A 738 -21.88 -9.70 -36.99
N GLU A 739 -21.70 -9.17 -38.19
CA GLU A 739 -21.34 -7.78 -38.41
C GLU A 739 -22.52 -6.87 -38.06
N SER A 740 -22.24 -5.82 -37.29
CA SER A 740 -23.09 -4.65 -37.04
C SER A 740 -24.38 -4.88 -36.23
N GLY A 741 -24.27 -4.74 -34.91
CA GLY A 741 -25.40 -4.46 -34.04
C GLY A 741 -24.98 -3.48 -32.94
N GLU A 742 -25.75 -2.40 -32.76
CA GLU A 742 -25.66 -1.55 -31.56
C GLU A 742 -25.85 -2.42 -30.30
N PRO A 743 -25.24 -2.06 -29.15
CA PRO A 743 -25.32 -2.88 -27.95
C PRO A 743 -26.79 -3.05 -27.54
N ALA A 744 -27.24 -4.31 -27.42
CA ALA A 744 -28.58 -4.62 -26.96
C ALA A 744 -28.83 -4.03 -25.55
N GLU A 745 -30.02 -3.49 -25.31
CA GLU A 745 -30.38 -2.82 -24.04
C GLU A 745 -30.30 -3.76 -22.81
N ASP A 746 -30.24 -5.08 -23.02
CA ASP A 746 -30.18 -6.13 -21.98
C ASP A 746 -28.80 -6.80 -21.81
N GLU A 747 -27.69 -6.16 -22.20
CA GLU A 747 -26.35 -6.72 -21.97
C GLU A 747 -26.00 -6.82 -20.46
N PRO A 748 -25.50 -7.98 -19.98
CA PRO A 748 -25.13 -8.15 -18.58
C PRO A 748 -24.07 -7.13 -18.13
N LYS A 749 -24.23 -6.63 -16.90
CA LYS A 749 -23.27 -5.69 -16.30
C LYS A 749 -21.92 -6.40 -16.11
N ALA A 750 -20.83 -5.65 -16.34
CA ALA A 750 -19.48 -6.15 -16.08
C ALA A 750 -19.37 -6.57 -14.61
N VAL A 751 -18.88 -7.78 -14.37
CA VAL A 751 -18.73 -8.39 -13.05
C VAL A 751 -17.28 -8.27 -12.57
N ALA A 752 -17.07 -8.55 -11.28
CA ALA A 752 -15.73 -8.60 -10.71
C ALA A 752 -14.85 -9.62 -11.46
N GLY A 753 -13.60 -9.28 -11.71
CA GLY A 753 -12.64 -10.10 -12.47
C GLY A 753 -12.68 -9.91 -13.99
N ASP A 754 -13.71 -9.30 -14.57
CA ASP A 754 -13.83 -9.15 -16.03
C ASP A 754 -12.62 -8.45 -16.65
N LEU A 755 -12.15 -7.35 -16.04
CA LEU A 755 -10.97 -6.63 -16.52
C LEU A 755 -9.75 -7.56 -16.57
N ALA A 756 -9.50 -8.32 -15.50
CA ALA A 756 -8.37 -9.22 -15.44
C ALA A 756 -8.46 -10.31 -16.50
N ARG A 757 -9.63 -10.92 -16.64
CA ARG A 757 -9.92 -11.94 -17.67
C ARG A 757 -9.63 -11.41 -19.07
N ALA A 758 -10.16 -10.24 -19.43
CA ALA A 758 -9.93 -9.62 -20.73
C ALA A 758 -8.46 -9.29 -20.99
N VAL A 759 -7.76 -8.76 -19.98
CA VAL A 759 -6.32 -8.46 -20.08
C VAL A 759 -5.50 -9.73 -20.33
N LEU A 760 -5.83 -10.82 -19.66
CA LEU A 760 -5.17 -12.12 -19.87
C LEU A 760 -5.45 -12.68 -21.28
N HIS A 761 -6.69 -12.59 -21.77
CA HIS A 761 -7.02 -12.94 -23.16
C HIS A 761 -6.25 -12.10 -24.18
N LEU A 762 -6.13 -10.79 -23.97
CA LEU A 762 -5.38 -9.92 -24.89
C LEU A 762 -3.92 -10.34 -25.01
N VAL A 763 -3.28 -10.70 -23.90
CA VAL A 763 -1.89 -11.17 -23.93
C VAL A 763 -1.78 -12.57 -24.55
N ALA A 764 -2.74 -13.45 -24.26
CA ALA A 764 -2.79 -14.80 -24.79
C ALA A 764 -2.99 -14.83 -26.31
N ASP A 765 -4.02 -14.15 -26.80
CA ASP A 765 -4.54 -14.28 -28.17
C ASP A 765 -4.05 -13.17 -29.10
N ARG A 766 -3.79 -11.97 -28.57
CA ARG A 766 -3.42 -10.79 -29.38
C ARG A 766 -2.13 -10.12 -28.90
N PRO A 767 -1.02 -10.86 -28.69
CA PRO A 767 0.21 -10.33 -28.12
C PRO A 767 0.84 -9.21 -28.97
N ARG A 768 0.57 -9.18 -30.29
CA ARG A 768 1.06 -8.12 -31.19
C ARG A 768 0.58 -6.72 -30.79
N LEU A 769 -0.56 -6.61 -30.12
CA LEU A 769 -1.11 -5.33 -29.66
C LEU A 769 -0.25 -4.67 -28.57
N PHE A 770 0.60 -5.42 -27.87
CA PHE A 770 1.47 -4.90 -26.81
C PHE A 770 2.84 -4.40 -27.33
N ARG A 771 3.12 -4.55 -28.64
CA ARG A 771 4.40 -4.12 -29.22
C ARG A 771 4.59 -2.61 -29.12
N GLY A 772 5.82 -2.19 -28.83
CA GLY A 772 6.18 -0.77 -28.80
C GLY A 772 5.70 0.02 -27.58
N ARG A 773 5.20 -0.65 -26.53
CA ARG A 773 4.69 -0.03 -25.29
C ARG A 773 3.57 0.99 -25.55
N PRO A 774 2.41 0.54 -26.09
CA PRO A 774 1.30 1.44 -26.37
C PRO A 774 0.72 2.03 -25.07
N GLY A 775 0.10 3.22 -25.16
CA GLY A 775 -0.66 3.78 -24.03
C GLY A 775 -1.98 3.06 -23.78
N TYR A 776 -2.60 2.52 -24.83
CA TYR A 776 -3.89 1.81 -24.79
C TYR A 776 -3.85 0.55 -25.65
N VAL A 777 -4.57 -0.48 -25.24
CA VAL A 777 -4.84 -1.69 -26.03
C VAL A 777 -6.34 -1.85 -26.15
N LEU A 778 -6.86 -1.71 -27.37
CA LEU A 778 -8.30 -1.77 -27.70
C LEU A 778 -9.20 -0.88 -26.82
N GLY A 779 -8.69 0.27 -26.37
CA GLY A 779 -9.42 1.21 -25.52
C GLY A 779 -9.24 0.99 -24.00
N ILE A 780 -8.54 -0.07 -23.59
CA ILE A 780 -8.16 -0.31 -22.20
C ILE A 780 -6.77 0.31 -21.95
N PRO A 781 -6.60 1.19 -20.94
CA PRO A 781 -5.30 1.74 -20.59
C PRO A 781 -4.30 0.66 -20.15
N VAL A 782 -3.07 0.67 -20.68
CA VAL A 782 -2.03 -0.31 -20.29
C VAL A 782 -1.66 -0.20 -18.80
N ASP A 783 -1.77 0.99 -18.25
CA ASP A 783 -1.61 1.27 -16.82
C ASP A 783 -2.54 0.42 -15.93
N SER A 784 -3.79 0.23 -16.36
CA SER A 784 -4.77 -0.59 -15.64
C SER A 784 -4.44 -2.09 -15.73
N MET A 785 -3.67 -2.50 -16.74
CA MET A 785 -3.25 -3.89 -16.96
C MET A 785 -2.03 -4.28 -16.13
N THR A 786 -1.19 -3.31 -15.74
CA THR A 786 0.16 -3.60 -15.22
C THR A 786 0.14 -4.37 -13.90
N GLY A 787 -0.75 -4.00 -12.96
CA GLY A 787 -0.92 -4.73 -11.70
C GLY A 787 -1.43 -6.15 -11.92
N ILE A 788 -2.44 -6.29 -12.80
CA ILE A 788 -3.03 -7.59 -13.17
C ILE A 788 -1.97 -8.53 -13.74
N LEU A 789 -1.20 -8.05 -14.71
CA LEU A 789 -0.21 -8.86 -15.41
C LEU A 789 0.97 -9.25 -14.51
N ALA A 790 1.40 -8.37 -13.60
CA ALA A 790 2.45 -8.69 -12.65
C ALA A 790 2.00 -9.78 -11.66
N GLU A 791 0.79 -9.64 -11.12
CA GLU A 791 0.24 -10.59 -10.15
C GLU A 791 -0.04 -11.95 -10.79
N ALA A 792 -0.69 -11.96 -11.96
CA ALA A 792 -0.91 -13.17 -12.74
C ALA A 792 0.40 -13.88 -13.10
N GLN A 793 1.43 -13.14 -13.52
CA GLN A 793 2.74 -13.72 -13.83
C GLN A 793 3.35 -14.43 -12.61
N ARG A 794 3.23 -13.86 -11.41
CA ARG A 794 3.77 -14.45 -10.18
C ARG A 794 3.14 -15.82 -9.88
N TYR A 795 1.81 -15.90 -9.84
CA TYR A 795 1.09 -17.15 -9.58
C TYR A 795 1.25 -18.17 -10.73
N LEU A 796 1.24 -17.73 -11.99
CA LEU A 796 1.48 -18.62 -13.13
C LEU A 796 2.91 -19.19 -13.12
N ALA A 797 3.90 -18.41 -12.71
CA ALA A 797 5.27 -18.90 -12.57
C ALA A 797 5.41 -19.93 -11.44
N TRP A 798 4.69 -19.73 -10.32
CA TRP A 798 4.61 -20.71 -9.23
C TRP A 798 3.94 -22.01 -9.68
N LEU A 799 2.76 -21.95 -10.31
CA LEU A 799 2.08 -23.13 -10.88
C LEU A 799 2.97 -23.86 -11.91
N GLY A 800 3.67 -23.12 -12.77
CA GLY A 800 4.50 -23.69 -13.83
C GLY A 800 5.72 -24.43 -13.31
N ALA A 801 6.22 -24.06 -12.13
CA ALA A 801 7.35 -24.71 -11.50
C ALA A 801 6.98 -25.99 -10.73
N GLN A 802 5.69 -26.31 -10.61
CA GLN A 802 5.19 -27.53 -9.96
C GLN A 802 5.17 -28.76 -10.88
N GLY A 803 5.41 -28.61 -12.18
CA GLY A 803 5.43 -29.72 -13.14
C GLY A 803 6.26 -30.93 -12.70
N PRO A 804 7.54 -30.75 -12.30
CA PRO A 804 8.37 -31.84 -11.75
C PRO A 804 7.84 -32.44 -10.44
N LEU A 805 7.07 -31.68 -9.65
CA LEU A 805 6.56 -32.12 -8.35
C LEU A 805 5.30 -32.99 -8.48
N GLY A 806 4.57 -32.86 -9.59
CA GLY A 806 3.32 -33.59 -9.81
C GLY A 806 2.14 -33.11 -8.97
N THR A 807 2.25 -31.94 -8.32
CA THR A 807 1.19 -31.35 -7.46
C THR A 807 0.08 -30.65 -8.26
N VAL A 808 0.30 -30.42 -9.56
CA VAL A 808 -0.68 -29.93 -10.54
C VAL A 808 -0.67 -30.80 -11.79
N HIS A 809 -1.76 -30.75 -12.57
CA HIS A 809 -1.87 -31.53 -13.80
C HIS A 809 -0.82 -31.07 -14.85
N PRO A 810 -0.19 -32.00 -15.62
CA PRO A 810 0.83 -31.67 -16.62
C PRO A 810 0.42 -30.60 -17.64
N TRP A 811 -0.81 -30.63 -18.15
CA TRP A 811 -1.33 -29.61 -19.08
C TRP A 811 -1.18 -28.20 -18.49
N ALA A 812 -1.52 -28.02 -17.21
CA ALA A 812 -1.50 -26.72 -16.56
C ALA A 812 -0.05 -26.22 -16.44
N ALA A 813 0.85 -27.05 -15.91
CA ALA A 813 2.27 -26.69 -15.76
C ALA A 813 2.94 -26.29 -17.09
N VAL A 814 2.54 -26.92 -18.20
CA VAL A 814 3.04 -26.59 -19.54
C VAL A 814 2.52 -25.24 -20.03
N VAL A 815 1.20 -25.04 -19.98
CA VAL A 815 0.54 -23.83 -20.48
C VAL A 815 0.91 -22.61 -19.64
N VAL A 816 0.82 -22.71 -18.31
CA VAL A 816 1.03 -21.58 -17.40
C VAL A 816 2.45 -21.02 -17.50
N GLY A 817 3.46 -21.87 -17.63
CA GLY A 817 4.82 -21.35 -17.70
C GLY A 817 5.17 -20.80 -19.08
N ASP A 818 4.39 -21.08 -20.14
CA ASP A 818 4.55 -20.41 -21.43
C ASP A 818 3.88 -19.04 -21.35
N LEU A 819 2.64 -19.01 -20.85
CA LEU A 819 1.87 -17.80 -20.65
C LEU A 819 2.58 -16.81 -19.71
N ALA A 820 3.17 -17.28 -18.60
CA ALA A 820 3.94 -16.45 -17.67
C ALA A 820 5.10 -15.72 -18.37
N GLN A 821 5.84 -16.42 -19.25
CA GLN A 821 6.94 -15.82 -20.01
C GLN A 821 6.45 -14.84 -21.07
N ARG A 822 5.32 -15.15 -21.73
CA ARG A 822 4.67 -14.24 -22.68
C ARG A 822 4.16 -12.98 -22.01
N ILE A 823 3.58 -13.07 -20.81
CA ILE A 823 3.15 -11.91 -20.01
C ILE A 823 4.34 -11.02 -19.65
N ARG A 824 5.43 -11.63 -19.16
CA ARG A 824 6.65 -10.92 -18.79
C ARG A 824 7.26 -10.16 -19.98
N TRP A 825 7.36 -10.82 -21.13
CA TRP A 825 7.97 -10.28 -22.35
C TRP A 825 6.96 -9.80 -23.39
N ARG A 826 5.73 -9.44 -22.96
CA ARG A 826 4.60 -9.06 -23.83
C ARG A 826 4.92 -7.94 -24.82
N THR A 827 5.85 -7.04 -24.48
CA THR A 827 6.26 -5.93 -25.34
C THR A 827 6.97 -6.38 -26.62
N LEU A 828 7.43 -7.63 -26.67
CA LEU A 828 7.98 -8.26 -27.88
C LEU A 828 6.88 -8.82 -28.80
N GLY A 829 5.64 -8.88 -28.30
CA GLY A 829 4.50 -9.56 -28.92
C GLY A 829 4.76 -11.04 -29.21
N PRO A 830 5.17 -11.85 -28.22
CA PRO A 830 5.46 -13.26 -28.39
C PRO A 830 4.17 -14.08 -28.61
N GLY A 831 4.14 -14.91 -29.64
CA GLY A 831 3.04 -15.85 -29.88
C GLY A 831 3.13 -17.07 -28.95
N ARG A 832 2.04 -17.85 -28.88
CA ARG A 832 1.95 -19.10 -28.12
C ARG A 832 3.16 -20.03 -28.41
N GLY A 833 3.73 -20.63 -27.35
CA GLY A 833 4.91 -21.50 -27.43
C GLY A 833 6.26 -20.77 -27.37
N ALA A 834 6.28 -19.44 -27.41
CA ALA A 834 7.51 -18.64 -27.32
C ALA A 834 8.21 -18.70 -25.94
N GLY A 835 7.52 -19.15 -24.89
CA GLY A 835 7.96 -19.04 -23.51
C GLY A 835 9.27 -19.78 -23.22
N ARG A 836 9.48 -20.94 -23.84
CA ARG A 836 10.72 -21.73 -23.69
C ARG A 836 11.95 -20.98 -24.20
N LEU A 837 11.85 -20.31 -25.35
CA LEU A 837 12.92 -19.49 -25.93
C LEU A 837 13.15 -18.21 -25.11
N LEU A 838 12.08 -17.53 -24.69
CA LEU A 838 12.17 -16.34 -23.85
C LEU A 838 12.87 -16.64 -22.51
N TRP A 839 12.52 -17.76 -21.89
CA TRP A 839 13.19 -18.24 -20.67
C TRP A 839 14.68 -18.47 -20.92
N MET A 840 15.07 -19.08 -22.04
CA MET A 840 16.47 -19.33 -22.38
C MET A 840 17.26 -18.03 -22.57
N CYS A 841 16.68 -17.07 -23.31
CA CYS A 841 17.25 -15.73 -23.43
C CYS A 841 17.42 -15.07 -22.06
N GLU A 842 16.46 -15.23 -21.16
CA GLU A 842 16.53 -14.66 -19.81
C GLU A 842 17.65 -15.28 -18.96
N ARG A 843 17.83 -16.61 -19.04
CA ARG A 843 18.94 -17.29 -18.36
C ARG A 843 20.30 -16.86 -18.90
N MET A 844 20.44 -16.73 -20.23
CA MET A 844 21.68 -16.27 -20.88
C MET A 844 22.00 -14.80 -20.60
N ALA A 845 20.99 -13.95 -20.47
CA ALA A 845 21.19 -12.52 -20.17
C ALA A 845 21.67 -12.31 -18.74
N THR A 846 21.29 -13.22 -17.83
CA THR A 846 21.18 -13.00 -16.39
C THR A 846 20.15 -11.91 -16.05
N ALA A 847 19.60 -11.99 -14.85
CA ALA A 847 18.48 -11.13 -14.49
C ALA A 847 18.78 -9.61 -14.47
N PRO A 848 19.99 -9.13 -14.07
CA PRO A 848 20.31 -7.70 -14.08
C PRO A 848 20.31 -7.08 -15.49
N LEU A 849 20.67 -7.87 -16.51
CA LEU A 849 20.80 -7.39 -17.89
C LEU A 849 19.63 -7.85 -18.76
N ALA A 850 18.67 -8.60 -18.21
CA ALA A 850 17.57 -9.19 -18.96
C ALA A 850 16.77 -8.14 -19.76
N ALA A 851 16.45 -6.99 -19.16
CA ALA A 851 15.66 -5.94 -19.81
C ALA A 851 16.31 -5.42 -21.11
N ASP A 852 17.64 -5.43 -21.17
CA ASP A 852 18.42 -4.90 -22.30
C ASP A 852 18.83 -6.00 -23.29
N LEU A 853 19.16 -7.19 -22.80
CA LEU A 853 19.73 -8.27 -23.62
C LEU A 853 18.67 -9.22 -24.18
N VAL A 854 17.60 -9.53 -23.42
CA VAL A 854 16.55 -10.45 -23.91
C VAL A 854 15.88 -9.94 -25.18
N PRO A 855 15.50 -8.66 -25.32
CA PRO A 855 14.95 -8.16 -26.58
C PRO A 855 15.90 -8.28 -27.77
N ARG A 856 17.22 -8.19 -27.54
CA ARG A 856 18.25 -8.33 -28.59
C ARG A 856 18.41 -9.79 -28.99
N MET A 857 18.61 -10.68 -28.01
CA MET A 857 18.73 -12.11 -28.25
C MET A 857 17.47 -12.71 -28.87
N TRP A 858 16.27 -12.31 -28.40
CA TRP A 858 15.00 -12.72 -28.99
C TRP A 858 14.90 -12.38 -30.47
N ARG A 859 15.19 -11.14 -30.85
CA ARG A 859 15.17 -10.71 -32.26
C ARG A 859 16.21 -11.46 -33.08
N ALA A 860 17.41 -11.65 -32.55
CA ALA A 860 18.49 -12.35 -33.23
C ALA A 860 18.21 -13.85 -33.41
N ALA A 861 17.58 -14.50 -32.42
CA ALA A 861 17.14 -15.89 -32.49
C ALA A 861 16.04 -16.05 -33.54
N ARG A 862 15.00 -15.21 -33.49
CA ARG A 862 13.89 -15.20 -34.46
C ARG A 862 14.36 -14.95 -35.88
N ALA A 863 15.31 -14.03 -36.08
CA ALA A 863 15.90 -13.75 -37.40
C ALA A 863 16.66 -14.96 -38.00
N ARG A 864 17.13 -15.88 -37.15
CA ARG A 864 17.82 -17.12 -37.55
C ARG A 864 16.88 -18.32 -37.61
N GLY A 865 15.57 -18.14 -37.43
CA GLY A 865 14.62 -19.24 -37.37
C GLY A 865 14.74 -20.11 -36.11
N VAL A 866 15.35 -19.60 -35.04
CA VAL A 866 15.38 -20.28 -33.73
C VAL A 866 14.09 -19.94 -33.00
N GLU A 867 13.21 -20.93 -32.88
CA GLU A 867 11.83 -20.76 -32.37
C GLU A 867 11.58 -21.49 -31.05
N ALA A 868 12.48 -22.40 -30.67
CA ALA A 868 12.54 -23.11 -29.40
C ALA A 868 13.98 -23.02 -28.85
N PRO A 869 14.23 -23.35 -27.57
CA PRO A 869 15.58 -23.29 -26.99
C PRO A 869 16.49 -24.45 -27.40
N ASP A 870 16.16 -25.13 -28.50
CA ASP A 870 16.96 -26.20 -29.11
C ASP A 870 18.17 -25.61 -29.87
N TRP A 871 18.97 -24.85 -29.12
CA TRP A 871 20.22 -24.27 -29.54
C TRP A 871 21.25 -25.41 -29.68
N ASN A 872 21.52 -25.82 -30.91
CA ASN A 872 22.43 -26.95 -31.17
C ASN A 872 23.93 -26.61 -31.04
N GLY A 873 24.27 -25.32 -31.01
CA GLY A 873 25.64 -24.85 -30.79
C GLY A 873 26.07 -24.87 -29.32
N THR A 874 27.24 -25.45 -29.04
CA THR A 874 27.88 -25.41 -27.71
C THR A 874 28.58 -24.07 -27.43
N THR A 875 28.64 -23.18 -28.42
CA THR A 875 29.22 -21.84 -28.31
C THR A 875 28.13 -20.83 -27.94
N PRO A 876 28.32 -20.02 -26.87
CA PRO A 876 27.37 -18.99 -26.49
C PRO A 876 27.12 -17.96 -27.61
N PRO A 877 25.88 -17.46 -27.79
CA PRO A 877 25.61 -16.37 -28.72
C PRO A 877 26.24 -15.04 -28.31
N ASN A 878 26.31 -14.13 -29.29
CA ASN A 878 26.50 -12.71 -29.03
C ASN A 878 25.44 -12.22 -28.00
N ASP A 879 25.86 -11.40 -27.05
CA ASP A 879 25.09 -10.93 -25.89
C ASP A 879 24.76 -11.98 -24.81
N CYS A 880 25.24 -13.24 -24.91
CA CYS A 880 25.24 -14.15 -23.77
C CYS A 880 26.26 -13.68 -22.74
N THR A 881 25.85 -13.60 -21.47
CA THR A 881 26.72 -13.15 -20.37
C THR A 881 27.20 -14.31 -19.50
N LEU A 882 26.73 -15.53 -19.75
CA LEU A 882 27.19 -16.72 -19.06
C LEU A 882 28.59 -17.13 -19.53
N PRO A 883 29.49 -17.51 -18.61
CA PRO A 883 30.73 -18.19 -18.96
C PRO A 883 30.45 -19.48 -19.76
N PRO A 884 31.37 -19.94 -20.62
CA PRO A 884 31.17 -21.12 -21.46
C PRO A 884 30.74 -22.39 -20.69
N ASP A 885 31.26 -22.59 -19.47
CA ASP A 885 30.88 -23.75 -18.64
C ASP A 885 29.44 -23.65 -18.15
N ARG A 886 29.03 -22.48 -17.63
CA ARG A 886 27.64 -22.22 -17.19
C ARG A 886 26.65 -22.26 -18.35
N TYR A 887 27.06 -21.84 -19.54
CA TYR A 887 26.24 -22.00 -20.74
C TYR A 887 26.05 -23.48 -21.10
N ARG A 888 27.11 -24.29 -21.03
CA ARG A 888 27.01 -25.76 -21.24
C ARG A 888 26.14 -26.44 -20.19
N GLU A 889 26.24 -26.04 -18.93
CA GLU A 889 25.31 -26.50 -17.86
C GLU A 889 23.86 -26.14 -18.18
N LEU A 890 23.60 -24.88 -18.59
CA LEU A 890 22.26 -24.44 -18.99
C LEU A 890 21.68 -25.25 -20.16
N LEU A 891 22.53 -25.62 -21.14
CA LEU A 891 22.13 -26.51 -22.24
C LEU A 891 21.81 -27.93 -21.75
N ALA A 892 22.54 -28.44 -20.75
CA ALA A 892 22.30 -29.75 -20.17
C ALA A 892 20.99 -29.84 -19.35
N GLU A 893 20.49 -28.70 -18.85
CA GLU A 893 19.21 -28.63 -18.13
C GLU A 893 17.97 -28.60 -19.04
N ARG A 894 18.14 -28.72 -20.37
CA ARG A 894 17.05 -28.64 -21.35
C ARG A 894 16.38 -29.99 -21.60
N ALA A 895 15.15 -29.92 -22.10
CA ALA A 895 14.47 -31.07 -22.71
C ALA A 895 14.92 -31.31 -24.17
N THR A 896 16.06 -30.74 -24.59
CA THR A 896 16.60 -30.89 -25.94
C THR A 896 16.99 -32.35 -26.18
N GLY A 897 16.52 -32.93 -27.28
CA GLY A 897 16.75 -34.34 -27.61
C GLY A 897 15.75 -35.32 -26.97
N VAL A 898 14.82 -34.85 -26.13
CA VAL A 898 13.70 -35.68 -25.64
C VAL A 898 12.84 -36.13 -26.82
N ARG A 899 12.48 -37.41 -26.85
CA ARG A 899 11.52 -37.97 -27.82
C ARG A 899 10.30 -38.48 -27.07
N LEU A 900 9.12 -38.09 -27.53
CA LEU A 900 7.83 -38.55 -27.02
C LEU A 900 6.96 -39.02 -28.20
N ASP A 901 6.65 -40.30 -28.24
CA ASP A 901 5.76 -40.91 -29.23
C ASP A 901 4.56 -41.54 -28.51
N LEU A 902 3.44 -40.82 -28.53
CA LEU A 902 2.17 -41.21 -27.92
C LEU A 902 1.42 -42.17 -28.85
N ARG A 903 1.08 -43.35 -28.33
CA ARG A 903 0.24 -44.37 -28.99
C ARG A 903 -1.05 -44.56 -28.17
N GLU A 904 -1.97 -45.38 -28.67
CA GLU A 904 -3.31 -45.58 -28.07
C GLU A 904 -3.26 -45.98 -26.58
N ASP A 905 -2.36 -46.90 -26.19
CA ASP A 905 -2.29 -47.43 -24.81
C ASP A 905 -0.94 -47.18 -24.11
N ARG A 906 0.04 -46.60 -24.82
CA ARG A 906 1.43 -46.51 -24.36
C ARG A 906 2.16 -45.31 -24.94
N VAL A 907 3.26 -44.94 -24.30
CA VAL A 907 4.15 -43.85 -24.72
C VAL A 907 5.57 -44.37 -24.82
N ARG A 908 6.20 -44.19 -25.98
CA ARG A 908 7.66 -44.36 -26.10
C ARG A 908 8.34 -43.04 -25.76
N VAL A 909 9.25 -43.07 -24.80
CA VAL A 909 9.94 -41.89 -24.29
C VAL A 909 11.44 -42.11 -24.20
N THR A 910 12.21 -41.16 -24.72
CA THR A 910 13.64 -41.03 -24.42
C THR A 910 13.83 -39.69 -23.73
N ALA A 911 14.30 -39.69 -22.48
CA ALA A 911 14.46 -38.47 -21.71
C ALA A 911 15.76 -38.51 -20.87
N PRO A 912 16.44 -37.36 -20.67
CA PRO A 912 17.70 -37.31 -19.93
C PRO A 912 17.59 -37.87 -18.50
N PRO A 913 18.68 -38.41 -17.93
CA PRO A 913 18.72 -38.83 -16.53
C PRO A 913 18.26 -37.71 -15.59
N GLY A 914 17.38 -38.04 -14.64
CA GLY A 914 16.87 -37.08 -13.66
C GLY A 914 15.76 -36.15 -14.18
N SER A 915 15.25 -36.39 -15.38
CA SER A 915 13.99 -35.80 -15.85
C SER A 915 12.78 -36.51 -15.26
N VAL A 916 11.66 -35.78 -15.17
CA VAL A 916 10.37 -36.25 -14.65
C VAL A 916 9.45 -36.46 -15.84
N ILE A 917 8.95 -37.68 -16.02
CA ILE A 917 8.03 -38.05 -17.08
C ILE A 917 6.65 -38.22 -16.46
N ARG A 918 5.65 -37.53 -17.01
CA ARG A 918 4.27 -37.55 -16.55
C ARG A 918 3.37 -38.00 -17.68
N LEU A 919 2.56 -39.02 -17.43
CA LEU A 919 1.55 -39.51 -18.36
C LEU A 919 0.18 -39.22 -17.77
N TRP A 920 -0.83 -39.01 -18.61
CA TRP A 920 -2.19 -38.81 -18.16
C TRP A 920 -3.23 -39.44 -19.08
N ASN A 921 -4.40 -39.69 -18.49
CA ASN A 921 -5.63 -40.08 -19.14
C ASN A 921 -6.77 -39.40 -18.39
N GLY A 922 -7.33 -38.35 -19.00
CA GLY A 922 -8.10 -37.38 -18.24
C GLY A 922 -7.27 -36.79 -17.09
N THR A 923 -7.90 -36.63 -15.94
CA THR A 923 -7.35 -36.13 -14.68
C THR A 923 -6.41 -37.14 -13.98
N THR A 924 -6.47 -38.42 -14.35
CA THR A 924 -5.59 -39.46 -13.78
C THR A 924 -4.18 -39.31 -14.34
N THR A 925 -3.17 -39.26 -13.46
CA THR A 925 -1.76 -39.06 -13.85
C THR A 925 -0.84 -40.10 -13.24
N THR A 926 0.19 -40.51 -13.98
CA THR A 926 1.30 -41.35 -13.48
C THR A 926 2.63 -40.61 -13.57
N LEU A 927 3.58 -41.01 -12.72
CA LEU A 927 4.92 -40.43 -12.59
C LEU A 927 5.98 -41.48 -12.90
N HIS A 928 6.94 -41.14 -13.75
CA HIS A 928 8.11 -41.94 -14.07
C HIS A 928 9.37 -41.05 -14.08
N SER A 929 10.54 -41.66 -13.96
CA SER A 929 11.84 -40.96 -14.04
C SER A 929 12.54 -41.30 -15.35
N GLY A 930 13.19 -40.32 -15.97
CA GLY A 930 14.07 -40.55 -17.10
C GLY A 930 15.44 -41.05 -16.65
N ASP A 931 15.98 -42.01 -17.39
CA ASP A 931 17.27 -42.68 -17.17
C ASP A 931 18.26 -42.49 -18.32
N GLY A 932 17.85 -41.78 -19.39
CA GLY A 932 18.63 -41.59 -20.61
C GLY A 932 18.39 -42.65 -21.69
N GLU A 933 17.66 -43.72 -21.40
CA GLU A 933 17.34 -44.80 -22.34
C GLU A 933 15.95 -44.62 -22.96
N GLU A 934 15.66 -45.37 -24.03
CA GLU A 934 14.32 -45.42 -24.62
C GLU A 934 13.45 -46.38 -23.81
N ASN A 935 12.39 -45.85 -23.21
CA ASN A 935 11.43 -46.57 -22.39
C ASN A 935 10.06 -46.62 -23.07
N THR A 936 9.32 -47.71 -22.86
CA THR A 936 7.89 -47.81 -23.24
C THR A 936 7.06 -47.88 -21.97
N LEU A 937 6.23 -46.86 -21.74
CA LEU A 937 5.43 -46.70 -20.52
C LEU A 937 3.93 -46.81 -20.86
N LEU A 938 3.14 -47.40 -19.96
CA LEU A 938 1.69 -47.52 -20.13
C LEU A 938 0.99 -46.25 -19.67
N LEU A 939 -0.07 -45.87 -20.39
CA LEU A 939 -0.96 -44.79 -19.96
C LEU A 939 -1.74 -45.21 -18.70
N PRO A 940 -2.13 -44.25 -17.84
CA PRO A 940 -2.99 -44.54 -16.70
C PRO A 940 -4.35 -45.12 -17.16
N PRO A 941 -4.99 -45.93 -16.31
CA PRO A 941 -6.33 -46.44 -16.60
C PRO A 941 -7.36 -45.31 -16.70
N ASP A 942 -8.41 -45.54 -17.47
CA ASP A 942 -9.58 -44.65 -17.53
C ASP A 942 -10.27 -44.59 -16.17
N ASP A 943 -10.65 -43.39 -15.74
CA ASP A 943 -11.60 -43.18 -14.65
C ASP A 943 -12.99 -42.90 -15.24
N PRO A 944 -13.98 -43.80 -15.10
CA PRO A 944 -15.32 -43.61 -15.65
C PRO A 944 -16.08 -42.40 -15.09
N SER A 945 -15.64 -41.86 -13.95
CA SER A 945 -16.23 -40.66 -13.33
C SER A 945 -15.67 -39.35 -13.88
N ASP A 946 -14.59 -39.43 -14.67
CA ASP A 946 -13.92 -38.27 -15.26
C ASP A 946 -14.47 -37.93 -16.65
N LEU A 947 -15.04 -36.73 -16.79
CA LEU A 947 -15.54 -36.20 -18.06
C LEU A 947 -14.43 -36.00 -19.12
N SER A 948 -13.17 -36.04 -18.70
CA SER A 948 -11.99 -35.93 -19.54
C SER A 948 -11.36 -37.28 -19.88
N ALA A 949 -11.93 -38.40 -19.44
CA ALA A 949 -11.43 -39.74 -19.75
C ALA A 949 -11.29 -39.93 -21.28
N GLY A 950 -10.21 -40.59 -21.71
CA GLY A 950 -9.81 -40.70 -23.11
C GLY A 950 -8.99 -39.52 -23.64
N ARG A 951 -8.89 -38.38 -22.92
CA ARG A 951 -7.95 -37.31 -23.25
C ARG A 951 -6.56 -37.66 -22.71
N THR A 952 -5.76 -38.35 -23.52
CA THR A 952 -4.46 -38.89 -23.11
C THR A 952 -3.28 -38.02 -23.50
N GLY A 953 -2.16 -38.18 -22.81
CA GLY A 953 -0.89 -37.64 -23.27
C GLY A 953 0.29 -37.83 -22.32
N ALA A 954 1.42 -37.23 -22.71
CA ALA A 954 2.67 -37.28 -21.96
C ALA A 954 3.38 -35.92 -21.94
N ALA A 955 4.10 -35.67 -20.85
CA ALA A 955 4.98 -34.52 -20.70
C ALA A 955 6.27 -34.92 -19.98
N VAL A 956 7.37 -34.30 -20.38
CA VAL A 956 8.68 -34.43 -19.74
C VAL A 956 9.04 -33.07 -19.15
N PHE A 957 9.42 -33.07 -17.88
CA PHE A 957 9.94 -31.91 -17.16
C PHE A 957 11.40 -32.16 -16.79
N THR A 958 12.22 -31.15 -16.99
CA THR A 958 13.62 -31.10 -16.59
C THR A 958 13.81 -29.93 -15.61
N ARG A 959 15.01 -29.70 -15.09
CA ARG A 959 15.26 -28.64 -14.10
C ARG A 959 14.89 -27.23 -14.58
N GLY A 960 14.89 -26.98 -15.89
CA GLY A 960 14.60 -25.66 -16.46
C GLY A 960 13.66 -25.65 -17.66
N ASP A 961 13.18 -26.82 -18.10
CA ASP A 961 12.45 -26.97 -19.36
C ASP A 961 11.37 -28.04 -19.31
N ARG A 962 10.48 -28.02 -20.30
CA ARG A 962 9.40 -28.99 -20.47
C ARG A 962 9.08 -29.25 -21.94
N LEU A 963 8.53 -30.44 -22.20
CA LEU A 963 8.03 -30.88 -23.50
C LEU A 963 6.73 -31.67 -23.29
N GLY A 964 5.72 -31.50 -24.14
CA GLY A 964 4.44 -32.21 -24.06
C GLY A 964 3.96 -32.73 -25.42
N THR A 965 3.04 -33.69 -25.41
CA THR A 965 2.43 -34.31 -26.62
C THR A 965 1.06 -33.73 -26.97
N GLY A 966 0.51 -34.11 -28.13
CA GLY A 966 -0.83 -33.69 -28.54
C GLY A 966 -0.93 -32.19 -28.76
N TRP A 967 -2.02 -31.56 -28.31
CA TRP A 967 -2.20 -30.10 -28.41
C TRP A 967 -1.21 -29.32 -27.52
N LEU A 968 -0.63 -29.93 -26.49
CA LEU A 968 0.49 -29.33 -25.74
C LEU A 968 1.74 -29.17 -26.61
N GLY A 969 1.81 -29.89 -27.73
CA GLY A 969 2.79 -29.70 -28.79
C GLY A 969 2.85 -28.24 -29.29
N VAL A 970 1.75 -27.49 -29.27
CA VAL A 970 1.71 -26.07 -29.64
C VAL A 970 2.58 -25.20 -28.71
N TYR A 971 2.73 -25.61 -27.46
CA TYR A 971 3.59 -24.93 -26.47
C TYR A 971 5.03 -25.44 -26.50
N ALA A 972 5.27 -26.55 -27.22
CA ALA A 972 6.54 -27.23 -27.33
C ALA A 972 7.24 -26.97 -28.68
N ALA A 973 6.48 -26.71 -29.74
CA ALA A 973 6.93 -26.59 -31.12
C ALA A 973 6.29 -25.37 -31.80
N ILE A 974 7.05 -24.75 -32.70
CA ILE A 974 6.47 -24.17 -33.91
C ILE A 974 6.91 -25.11 -35.04
N ARG A 975 6.00 -25.94 -35.52
CA ARG A 975 5.96 -26.19 -36.96
C ARG A 975 4.79 -25.34 -37.44
N LEU A 976 5.11 -24.40 -38.33
CA LEU A 976 4.19 -23.46 -38.97
C LEU A 976 2.79 -24.03 -39.20
#